data_AF-A0A2G6J536-F1
#
_entry.id   AF-A0A2G6J536-F1
#
_cell.length_a   1.000
_cell.length_b   1.000
_cell.length_c   1.000
_cell.angle_alpha   90.00
_cell.angle_beta   90.00
_cell.angle_gamma   90.00
#
_symmetry.space_group_name_H-M   'P 1'
#
loop_
_entity.id
_entity.type
_entity.pdbx_description
1 polymer ?
#
loop_
_entity_poly.entity_id
_entity_poly.type
_entity_poly.pdbx_seq_one_letter_code
_entity_poly.pdbx_strand_id
1 'polypeptide(L)'
;MSSSKQSPPFEPVAFGRYLLLEHLATGGMAEIYRASARGAHGFEKSVVIKRILPELANDPEFLEMFVAEAKVMVRLSHPKIVQVLDFGEVDGHYFIAMEYVDGIDALALLRHSAKQRTRPSTGIAVHMVAEVLDALDYAHTLRDVAGERLGIIHRDISPSNIFISRHGEVKLGDFGIAQAGTRDGTSAISMRGKYGYMSPEQVAGKPVDARADVFACGIVLAELLMVRRLFIADSDIEVLLQVRDARLDRLETFGARIPEDLRAILRSALTRDQNLRYQSAAAFRDALQRYLFDNRRMVRTADVRAFLKRLQLDNPKGTLDTGPPRPVVRRRTPSAVSLTDPLDAVGQKRRIRLRPPPTPAPLPSLSTTEEPPLNTDEARAAWPELGISDSGSFPHPRSSSRRAPLLPDLNVDPSLASPGSQQAADDVAAERTTPIAGVPTMPSADLAGKVAQSQEPSVVGLLFRLATDEETGLLMLQRGEEVKEIHLVDGDPRSVASNRGDELFGQYLVRKRVISNGELSMALAMLPHFDGKLGDTLVALKLLRPVQVLRHLTHQVRQKLLEVFGWDRGRYFFYRGQRTACGSAPLGLDAFELIGTGVSMLDVALVEARLAEYHAHHLEPVVPAPMPPEIFRLGRLPRQTYEKHDGQRRLEQLIALYDPGDARDSFLRMTYLLVETGLLACRA
;
A
#
# COMPACT_ATOMS: atom_id res chain seq x y z
N MET A 1 29.75 34.50 -1.99
CA MET A 1 29.72 33.66 -3.21
C MET A 1 30.07 32.24 -2.79
N SER A 2 29.08 31.35 -2.70
CA SER A 2 29.30 29.95 -2.31
C SER A 2 29.21 29.11 -3.58
N SER A 3 30.35 28.53 -3.97
CA SER A 3 30.49 27.73 -5.19
C SER A 3 29.75 26.40 -5.00
N SER A 4 28.72 26.17 -5.80
CA SER A 4 28.05 24.88 -5.89
C SER A 4 29.03 23.86 -6.46
N LYS A 5 29.43 22.87 -5.67
CA LYS A 5 30.17 21.69 -6.15
C LYS A 5 29.30 20.98 -7.20
N GLN A 6 29.61 21.19 -8.47
CA GLN A 6 29.09 20.36 -9.57
C GLN A 6 29.77 19.00 -9.49
N SER A 7 28.99 17.93 -9.64
CA SER A 7 29.50 16.58 -9.87
C SER A 7 30.41 16.59 -11.11
N PRO A 8 31.46 15.74 -11.17
CA PRO A 8 32.29 15.66 -12.37
C PRO A 8 31.44 15.34 -13.61
N PRO A 9 31.78 15.89 -14.79
CA PRO A 9 31.02 15.64 -16.01
C PRO A 9 31.05 14.15 -16.35
N PHE A 10 29.88 13.58 -16.65
CA PHE A 10 29.75 12.21 -17.12
C PHE A 10 30.47 12.08 -18.47
N GLU A 11 31.48 11.22 -18.56
CA GLU A 11 32.16 10.95 -19.83
C GLU A 11 31.29 10.03 -20.69
N PRO A 12 31.10 10.33 -21.99
CA PRO A 12 30.29 9.47 -22.85
C PRO A 12 30.84 8.04 -22.94
N VAL A 13 29.97 7.05 -22.69
CA VAL A 13 30.35 5.63 -22.67
C VAL A 13 29.65 4.88 -23.80
N ALA A 14 30.40 4.10 -24.59
CA ALA A 14 29.82 3.21 -25.58
C ALA A 14 29.06 2.07 -24.91
N PHE A 15 27.85 1.77 -25.39
CA PHE A 15 26.99 0.71 -24.87
C PHE A 15 26.27 0.04 -26.05
N GLY A 16 26.92 -0.95 -26.65
CA GLY A 16 26.45 -1.59 -27.88
C GLY A 16 26.32 -0.57 -29.02
N ARG A 17 25.11 -0.44 -29.59
CA ARG A 17 24.80 0.56 -30.64
C ARG A 17 24.50 1.96 -30.12
N TYR A 18 24.51 2.14 -28.80
CA TYR A 18 24.19 3.40 -28.13
C TYR A 18 25.46 4.05 -27.60
N LEU A 19 25.47 5.39 -27.57
CA LEU A 19 26.45 6.17 -26.83
C LEU A 19 25.74 6.82 -25.65
N LEU A 20 26.04 6.40 -24.43
CA LEU A 20 25.52 7.00 -23.20
C LEU A 20 26.15 8.38 -23.06
N LEU A 21 25.33 9.42 -22.96
CA LEU A 21 25.78 10.82 -22.96
C LEU A 21 25.67 11.46 -21.58
N GLU A 22 24.67 11.07 -20.80
CA GLU A 22 24.38 11.67 -19.50
C GLU A 22 23.68 10.64 -18.61
N HIS A 23 24.13 10.51 -17.37
CA HIS A 23 23.44 9.75 -16.35
C HIS A 23 22.32 10.61 -15.72
N LEU A 24 21.06 10.25 -15.94
CA LEU A 24 19.90 11.02 -15.51
C LEU A 24 19.48 10.69 -14.07
N ALA A 25 19.49 9.41 -13.71
CA ALA A 25 19.09 8.94 -12.38
C ALA A 25 19.51 7.49 -12.13
N THR A 26 19.76 7.16 -10.86
CA THR A 26 19.83 5.78 -10.37
C THR A 26 18.57 5.49 -9.57
N GLY A 27 17.75 4.57 -10.06
CA GLY A 27 16.59 4.05 -9.36
C GLY A 27 16.92 2.87 -8.47
N GLY A 28 15.90 2.31 -7.82
CA GLY A 28 16.04 1.09 -7.00
C GLY A 28 16.30 -0.21 -7.78
N MET A 29 16.18 -0.15 -9.11
CA MET A 29 16.27 -1.34 -9.98
C MET A 29 17.09 -1.14 -11.25
N ALA A 30 17.28 0.12 -11.64
CA ALA A 30 17.89 0.44 -12.91
C ALA A 30 18.56 1.81 -12.84
N GLU A 31 19.58 1.98 -13.66
CA GLU A 31 20.17 3.26 -14.00
C GLU A 31 19.54 3.78 -15.29
N ILE A 32 19.32 5.09 -15.34
CA ILE A 32 18.67 5.76 -16.46
C ILE A 32 19.69 6.71 -17.08
N TYR A 33 19.95 6.51 -18.37
CA TYR A 33 20.86 7.32 -19.15
C TYR A 33 20.15 7.98 -20.32
N ARG A 34 20.51 9.23 -20.62
CA ARG A 34 20.28 9.79 -21.95
C ARG A 34 21.37 9.27 -22.86
N ALA A 35 21.00 8.81 -24.05
CA ALA A 35 21.92 8.26 -25.02
C ALA A 35 21.60 8.72 -26.45
N SER A 36 22.58 8.57 -27.34
CA SER A 36 22.39 8.68 -28.79
C SER A 36 22.42 7.28 -29.40
N ALA A 37 21.36 6.90 -30.11
CA ALA A 37 21.34 5.70 -30.93
C ALA A 37 21.95 6.02 -32.29
N ARG A 38 23.02 5.29 -32.68
CA ARG A 38 23.69 5.46 -33.96
C ARG A 38 23.08 4.54 -35.01
N GLY A 39 22.59 5.11 -36.10
CA GLY A 39 22.03 4.42 -37.26
C GLY A 39 22.95 4.46 -38.48
N ALA A 40 22.49 3.83 -39.57
CA ALA A 40 23.18 3.88 -40.86
C ALA A 40 23.37 5.32 -41.35
N HIS A 41 24.46 5.57 -42.08
CA HIS A 41 24.79 6.90 -42.64
C HIS A 41 24.93 8.04 -41.62
N GLY A 42 25.23 7.73 -40.35
CA GLY A 42 25.45 8.75 -39.31
C GLY A 42 24.16 9.36 -38.76
N PHE A 43 23.00 8.72 -38.98
CA PHE A 43 21.76 9.12 -38.32
C PHE A 43 21.88 8.94 -36.80
N GLU A 44 21.60 9.99 -36.05
CA GLU A 44 21.61 9.97 -34.60
C GLU A 44 20.21 10.29 -34.05
N LYS A 45 19.72 9.45 -33.14
CA LYS A 45 18.44 9.66 -32.44
C LYS A 45 18.67 9.67 -30.93
N SER A 46 18.20 10.71 -30.26
CA SER A 46 18.20 10.75 -28.79
C SER A 46 17.23 9.72 -28.22
N VAL A 47 17.71 8.93 -27.28
CA VAL A 47 16.96 7.87 -26.60
C VAL A 47 17.26 7.89 -25.10
N VAL A 48 16.45 7.19 -24.32
CA VAL A 48 16.74 6.88 -22.92
C VAL A 48 17.05 5.40 -22.81
N ILE A 49 18.12 5.05 -22.09
CA ILE A 49 18.51 3.68 -21.78
C ILE A 49 18.24 3.45 -20.29
N LYS A 50 17.33 2.52 -19.99
CA LYS A 50 17.07 2.02 -18.65
C LYS A 50 17.81 0.70 -18.49
N ARG A 51 18.95 0.71 -17.79
CA ARG A 51 19.85 -0.44 -17.58
C ARG A 51 19.60 -1.06 -16.22
N ILE A 52 19.34 -2.37 -16.14
CA ILE A 52 19.11 -3.06 -14.86
C ILE A 52 20.39 -3.04 -14.00
N LEU A 53 20.22 -2.87 -12.70
CA LEU A 53 21.32 -2.97 -11.73
C LEU A 53 21.90 -4.40 -11.69
N PRO A 54 23.23 -4.57 -11.63
CA PRO A 54 23.87 -5.90 -11.65
C PRO A 54 23.38 -6.85 -10.55
N GLU A 55 23.03 -6.33 -9.36
CA GLU A 55 22.57 -7.16 -8.25
C GLU A 55 21.22 -7.83 -8.53
N LEU A 56 20.36 -7.20 -9.33
CA LEU A 56 19.06 -7.73 -9.72
C LEU A 56 19.13 -8.60 -10.98
N ALA A 57 20.15 -8.43 -11.81
CA ALA A 57 20.36 -9.25 -12.99
C ALA A 57 20.63 -10.73 -12.66
N ASN A 58 21.10 -11.02 -11.43
CA ASN A 58 21.36 -12.37 -10.93
C ASN A 58 20.13 -13.04 -10.29
N ASP A 59 18.97 -12.38 -10.25
CA ASP A 59 17.70 -12.95 -9.77
C ASP A 59 16.87 -13.43 -10.98
N PRO A 60 16.76 -14.75 -11.23
CA PRO A 60 16.04 -15.28 -12.38
C PRO A 60 14.55 -14.90 -12.39
N GLU A 61 13.91 -14.84 -11.22
CA GLU A 61 12.49 -14.47 -11.11
C GLU A 61 12.29 -12.99 -11.49
N PHE A 62 13.21 -12.12 -11.06
CA PHE A 62 13.20 -10.72 -11.44
C PHE A 62 13.40 -10.53 -12.94
N LEU A 63 14.36 -11.27 -13.52
CA LEU A 63 14.67 -11.17 -14.94
C LEU A 63 13.51 -11.64 -15.82
N GLU A 64 12.87 -12.77 -15.50
CA GLU A 64 11.69 -13.26 -16.22
C GLU A 64 10.55 -12.24 -16.20
N MET A 65 10.30 -11.65 -15.03
CA MET A 65 9.31 -10.58 -14.87
C MET A 65 9.66 -9.34 -15.71
N PHE A 66 10.92 -8.90 -15.70
CA PHE A 66 11.38 -7.74 -16.46
C PHE A 66 11.26 -7.97 -17.97
N VAL A 67 11.62 -9.16 -18.46
CA VAL A 67 11.47 -9.54 -19.87
C VAL A 67 9.99 -9.56 -20.27
N ALA A 68 9.12 -10.12 -19.42
CA ALA A 68 7.68 -10.14 -19.67
C ALA A 68 7.10 -8.72 -19.78
N GLU A 69 7.54 -7.81 -18.90
CA GLU A 69 7.18 -6.39 -18.91
C GLU A 69 7.65 -5.69 -20.20
N ALA A 70 8.93 -5.85 -20.58
CA ALA A 70 9.46 -5.27 -21.81
C ALA A 70 8.69 -5.73 -23.05
N LYS A 71 8.34 -7.03 -23.13
CA LYS A 71 7.53 -7.58 -24.23
C LYS A 71 6.15 -6.94 -24.35
N VAL A 72 5.50 -6.64 -23.22
CA VAL A 72 4.22 -5.93 -23.22
C VAL A 72 4.40 -4.49 -23.69
N MET A 73 5.41 -3.78 -23.17
CA MET A 73 5.65 -2.38 -23.50
C MET A 73 6.01 -2.18 -24.99
N VAL A 74 6.76 -3.10 -25.60
CA VAL A 74 7.09 -3.05 -27.05
C VAL A 74 5.84 -3.08 -27.93
N ARG A 75 4.76 -3.73 -27.48
CA ARG A 75 3.48 -3.78 -28.23
C ARG A 75 2.67 -2.49 -28.10
N LEU A 76 2.98 -1.63 -27.14
CA LEU A 76 2.28 -0.36 -26.97
C LEU A 76 2.79 0.62 -28.03
N SER A 77 1.89 1.08 -28.89
CA SER A 77 2.16 2.14 -29.86
C SER A 77 1.02 3.14 -29.82
N HIS A 78 1.25 4.25 -29.12
CA HIS A 78 0.26 5.29 -28.93
C HIS A 78 0.97 6.65 -28.80
N PRO A 79 0.47 7.74 -29.42
CA PRO A 79 1.13 9.05 -29.36
C PRO A 79 1.27 9.60 -27.94
N LYS A 80 0.45 9.14 -26.99
CA LYS A 80 0.45 9.53 -25.57
C LYS A 80 1.13 8.51 -24.66
N ILE A 81 1.81 7.50 -25.20
CA ILE A 81 2.64 6.56 -24.44
C ILE A 81 4.10 6.75 -24.85
N VAL A 82 5.02 6.69 -23.89
CA VAL A 82 6.47 6.66 -24.16
C VAL A 82 6.80 5.37 -24.89
N GLN A 83 7.22 5.50 -26.15
CA GLN A 83 7.51 4.35 -27.01
C GLN A 83 8.77 3.62 -26.56
N VAL A 84 8.66 2.31 -26.33
CA VAL A 84 9.82 1.42 -26.24
C VAL A 84 10.30 1.11 -27.66
N LEU A 85 11.59 1.33 -27.89
CA LEU A 85 12.26 1.21 -29.18
C LEU A 85 13.01 -0.11 -29.31
N ASP A 86 13.67 -0.53 -28.24
CA ASP A 86 14.50 -1.74 -28.20
C ASP A 86 14.54 -2.33 -26.80
N PHE A 87 14.75 -3.64 -26.71
CA PHE A 87 15.04 -4.36 -25.47
C PHE A 87 16.09 -5.41 -25.80
N GLY A 88 17.15 -5.46 -24.99
CA GLY A 88 18.22 -6.42 -25.20
C GLY A 88 19.23 -6.46 -24.07
N GLU A 89 20.39 -7.02 -24.40
CA GLU A 89 21.50 -7.21 -23.48
C GLU A 89 22.78 -6.69 -24.14
N VAL A 90 23.61 -5.99 -23.38
CA VAL A 90 24.95 -5.54 -23.79
C VAL A 90 25.89 -5.81 -22.62
N ASP A 91 26.98 -6.54 -22.86
CA ASP A 91 28.02 -6.84 -21.88
C ASP A 91 27.47 -7.43 -20.56
N GLY A 92 26.48 -8.33 -20.63
CA GLY A 92 25.83 -8.91 -19.44
C GLY A 92 24.78 -8.02 -18.77
N HIS A 93 24.51 -6.83 -19.31
CA HIS A 93 23.54 -5.89 -18.77
C HIS A 93 22.30 -5.79 -19.65
N TYR A 94 21.17 -6.22 -19.08
CA TYR A 94 19.86 -6.03 -19.69
C TYR A 94 19.46 -4.55 -19.69
N PHE A 95 18.85 -4.10 -20.79
CA PHE A 95 18.41 -2.72 -20.96
C PHE A 95 17.10 -2.62 -21.74
N ILE A 96 16.38 -1.52 -21.50
CA ILE A 96 15.26 -1.06 -22.33
C ILE A 96 15.66 0.29 -22.93
N ALA A 97 15.62 0.40 -24.25
CA ALA A 97 15.74 1.66 -24.95
C ALA A 97 14.36 2.24 -25.26
N MET A 98 14.14 3.48 -24.86
CA MET A 98 12.86 4.18 -25.06
C MET A 98 13.08 5.55 -25.70
N GLU A 99 12.03 6.13 -26.25
CA GLU A 99 12.10 7.49 -26.76
C GLU A 99 12.50 8.49 -25.67
N TYR A 100 13.32 9.48 -26.02
CA TYR A 100 13.61 10.59 -25.13
C TYR A 100 12.54 11.66 -25.26
N VAL A 101 11.79 11.91 -24.18
CA VAL A 101 10.85 13.03 -24.10
C VAL A 101 11.60 14.28 -23.66
N ASP A 102 11.90 15.18 -24.61
CA ASP A 102 12.53 16.46 -24.29
C ASP A 102 11.54 17.39 -23.57
N GLY A 103 11.62 17.43 -22.24
CA GLY A 103 10.70 18.15 -21.38
C GLY A 103 10.89 17.86 -19.91
N ILE A 104 9.79 17.90 -19.15
CA ILE A 104 9.75 17.64 -17.70
C ILE A 104 8.65 16.65 -17.37
N ASP A 105 8.69 16.06 -16.18
CA ASP A 105 7.55 15.33 -15.63
C ASP A 105 6.54 16.27 -14.92
N ALA A 106 5.32 15.79 -14.71
CA ALA A 106 4.26 16.55 -14.04
C ALA A 106 4.57 16.79 -12.55
N LEU A 107 5.43 15.99 -11.91
CA LEU A 107 5.90 16.24 -10.54
C LEU A 107 6.77 17.50 -10.48
N ALA A 108 7.69 17.68 -11.43
CA ALA A 108 8.50 18.87 -11.59
C ALA A 108 7.62 20.09 -11.91
N LEU A 109 6.61 19.94 -12.77
CA LEU A 109 5.61 20.99 -13.02
C LEU A 109 4.89 21.41 -11.73
N LEU A 110 4.42 20.45 -10.92
CA LEU A 110 3.77 20.72 -9.63
C LEU A 110 4.70 21.43 -8.65
N ARG A 111 5.96 20.99 -8.54
CA ARG A 111 6.98 21.62 -7.68
C ARG A 111 7.23 23.09 -8.07
N HIS A 112 7.41 23.36 -9.36
CA HIS A 112 7.62 24.72 -9.86
C HIS A 112 6.38 25.60 -9.70
N SER A 113 5.21 25.05 -10.00
CA SER A 113 3.90 25.69 -9.77
C SER A 113 3.74 26.11 -8.31
N ALA A 114 4.06 25.21 -7.36
CA ALA A 114 4.01 25.50 -5.93
C ALA A 114 4.99 26.60 -5.51
N LYS A 115 6.25 26.51 -5.98
CA LYS A 115 7.31 27.48 -5.70
C LYS A 115 6.97 28.89 -6.19
N GLN A 116 6.41 28.99 -7.39
CA GLN A 116 6.00 30.26 -8.02
C GLN A 116 4.57 30.67 -7.66
N ARG A 117 3.88 29.92 -6.79
CA ARG A 117 2.46 30.13 -6.42
C ARG A 117 1.52 30.30 -7.63
N THR A 118 1.87 29.65 -8.73
CA THR A 118 1.15 29.73 -10.00
C THR A 118 0.52 28.36 -10.25
N ARG A 119 -0.73 28.33 -10.70
CA ARG A 119 -1.43 27.08 -10.99
C ARG A 119 -1.64 26.90 -12.50
N PRO A 120 -1.69 25.66 -13.00
CA PRO A 120 -2.31 25.40 -14.30
C PRO A 120 -3.73 25.98 -14.29
N SER A 121 -4.21 26.44 -15.44
CA SER A 121 -5.64 26.71 -15.56
C SER A 121 -6.41 25.39 -15.44
N THR A 122 -7.67 25.46 -15.01
CA THR A 122 -8.54 24.27 -14.96
C THR A 122 -8.54 23.51 -16.28
N GLY A 123 -8.61 24.26 -17.40
CA GLY A 123 -8.57 23.68 -18.73
C GLY A 123 -7.27 22.91 -19.02
N ILE A 124 -6.11 23.45 -18.65
CA ILE A 124 -4.82 22.78 -18.84
C ILE A 124 -4.72 21.50 -18.01
N ALA A 125 -5.10 21.55 -16.74
CA ALA A 125 -5.08 20.38 -15.87
C ALA A 125 -6.00 19.26 -16.40
N VAL A 126 -7.22 19.62 -16.80
CA VAL A 126 -8.20 18.68 -17.38
C VAL A 126 -7.68 18.10 -18.70
N HIS A 127 -7.13 18.93 -19.59
CA HIS A 127 -6.55 18.46 -20.85
C HIS A 127 -5.40 17.47 -20.61
N MET A 128 -4.46 17.79 -19.73
CA MET A 128 -3.33 16.89 -19.44
C MET A 128 -3.78 15.52 -18.95
N VAL A 129 -4.80 15.45 -18.08
CA VAL A 129 -5.31 14.17 -17.57
C VAL A 129 -6.14 13.44 -18.62
N ALA A 130 -6.89 14.14 -19.47
CA ALA A 130 -7.60 13.53 -20.58
C ALA A 130 -6.64 12.81 -21.56
N GLU A 131 -5.46 13.39 -21.84
CA GLU A 131 -4.43 12.77 -22.69
C GLU A 131 -3.84 11.49 -22.05
N VAL A 132 -3.69 11.48 -20.72
CA VAL A 132 -3.26 10.27 -19.98
C VAL A 132 -4.35 9.19 -19.99
N LEU A 133 -5.61 9.59 -19.83
CA LEU A 133 -6.74 8.66 -19.90
C LEU A 133 -6.91 8.05 -21.30
N ASP A 134 -6.57 8.80 -22.35
CA ASP A 134 -6.54 8.31 -23.72
C ASP A 134 -5.48 7.20 -23.91
N ALA A 135 -4.27 7.43 -23.38
CA ALA A 135 -3.23 6.39 -23.34
C ALA A 135 -3.66 5.13 -22.57
N LEU A 136 -4.33 5.32 -21.42
CA LEU A 136 -4.80 4.23 -20.58
C LEU A 136 -5.91 3.42 -21.25
N ASP A 137 -6.86 4.08 -21.90
CA ASP A 137 -7.94 3.42 -22.64
C ASP A 137 -7.39 2.52 -23.75
N TYR A 138 -6.40 3.03 -24.51
CA TYR A 138 -5.66 2.23 -25.49
C TYR A 138 -5.03 0.99 -24.85
N ALA A 139 -4.27 1.15 -23.76
CA ALA A 139 -3.58 0.04 -23.12
C ALA A 139 -4.56 -1.00 -22.53
N HIS A 140 -5.63 -0.54 -21.87
CA HIS A 140 -6.64 -1.38 -21.21
C HIS A 140 -7.46 -2.20 -22.21
N THR A 141 -7.64 -1.69 -23.43
CA THR A 141 -8.46 -2.32 -24.48
C THR A 141 -7.64 -3.08 -25.52
N LEU A 142 -6.30 -3.01 -25.44
CA LEU A 142 -5.41 -3.67 -26.38
C LEU A 142 -5.63 -5.19 -26.41
N ARG A 143 -5.71 -5.73 -27.62
CA ARG A 143 -5.93 -7.17 -27.89
C ARG A 143 -4.71 -7.79 -28.55
N ASP A 144 -4.54 -9.10 -28.35
CA ASP A 144 -3.55 -9.88 -29.07
C ASP A 144 -4.04 -10.29 -30.48
N VAL A 145 -3.21 -11.08 -31.17
CA VAL A 145 -3.52 -11.60 -32.51
C VAL A 145 -4.70 -12.57 -32.54
N ALA A 146 -5.05 -13.18 -31.39
CA ALA A 146 -6.21 -14.05 -31.25
C ALA A 146 -7.49 -13.26 -30.92
N GLY A 147 -7.37 -11.94 -30.71
CA GLY A 147 -8.49 -11.07 -30.35
C GLY A 147 -8.75 -11.01 -28.85
N GLU A 148 -7.94 -11.65 -28.01
CA GLU A 148 -8.10 -11.62 -26.55
C GLU A 148 -7.49 -10.37 -25.94
N ARG A 149 -8.14 -9.82 -24.91
CA ARG A 149 -7.61 -8.62 -24.22
C ARG A 149 -6.33 -8.99 -23.49
N LEU A 150 -5.28 -8.18 -23.68
CA LEU A 150 -4.00 -8.37 -22.99
C LEU A 150 -4.09 -8.06 -21.49
N GLY A 151 -5.15 -7.38 -21.03
CA GLY A 151 -5.37 -7.10 -19.60
C GLY A 151 -4.31 -6.18 -18.99
N ILE A 152 -3.70 -5.31 -19.80
CA ILE A 152 -2.64 -4.41 -19.35
C ILE A 152 -3.25 -3.37 -18.41
N ILE A 153 -2.68 -3.25 -17.21
CA ILE A 153 -3.04 -2.24 -16.20
C ILE A 153 -1.74 -1.55 -15.79
N HIS A 154 -1.73 -0.22 -15.73
CA HIS A 154 -0.50 0.53 -15.49
C HIS A 154 -0.02 0.41 -14.03
N ARG A 155 -0.93 0.48 -13.05
CA ARG A 155 -0.71 0.29 -11.59
C ARG A 155 0.19 1.31 -10.88
N ASP A 156 1.00 2.07 -11.61
CA ASP A 156 1.94 3.08 -11.09
C ASP A 156 1.67 4.51 -11.64
N ILE A 157 0.40 4.88 -11.83
CA ILE A 157 0.08 6.24 -12.29
C ILE A 157 0.45 7.25 -11.21
N SER A 158 1.34 8.19 -11.56
CA SER A 158 1.79 9.27 -10.68
C SER A 158 2.35 10.43 -11.51
N PRO A 159 2.48 11.65 -10.94
CA PRO A 159 3.02 12.79 -11.68
C PRO A 159 4.46 12.61 -12.15
N SER A 160 5.26 11.72 -11.54
CA SER A 160 6.62 11.43 -12.01
C SER A 160 6.66 10.58 -13.29
N ASN A 161 5.56 9.90 -13.60
CA ASN A 161 5.46 9.01 -14.77
C ASN A 161 4.67 9.67 -15.92
N ILE A 162 4.25 10.93 -15.75
CA ILE A 162 3.55 11.72 -16.76
C ILE A 162 4.52 12.79 -17.26
N PHE A 163 5.03 12.60 -18.47
CA PHE A 163 5.97 13.50 -19.14
C PHE A 163 5.25 14.56 -19.95
N ILE A 164 5.84 15.73 -20.02
CA ILE A 164 5.33 16.90 -20.72
C ILE A 164 6.48 17.45 -21.56
N SER A 165 6.41 17.29 -22.88
CA SER A 165 7.44 17.79 -23.79
C SER A 165 7.48 19.32 -23.76
N ARG A 166 8.60 19.92 -24.18
CA ARG A 166 8.71 21.39 -24.37
C ARG A 166 7.71 21.94 -25.38
N HIS A 167 7.16 21.08 -26.23
CA HIS A 167 6.11 21.42 -27.18
C HIS A 167 4.70 21.36 -26.56
N GLY A 168 4.58 20.90 -25.32
CA GLY A 168 3.34 20.79 -24.56
C GLY A 168 2.63 19.45 -24.69
N GLU A 169 3.26 18.46 -25.34
CA GLU A 169 2.68 17.12 -25.52
C GLU A 169 2.78 16.33 -24.23
N VAL A 170 1.70 15.65 -23.87
CA VAL A 170 1.65 14.80 -22.67
C VAL A 170 1.87 13.34 -23.08
N LYS A 171 2.78 12.66 -22.39
CA LYS A 171 3.08 11.25 -22.60
C LYS A 171 3.15 10.50 -21.26
N LEU A 172 2.53 9.34 -21.21
CA LEU A 172 2.59 8.41 -20.10
C LEU A 172 3.76 7.44 -20.28
N GLY A 173 4.64 7.31 -19.29
CA GLY A 173 5.74 6.35 -19.30
C GLY A 173 5.75 5.46 -18.07
N ASP A 174 6.71 4.52 -18.02
CA ASP A 174 6.92 3.59 -16.91
C ASP A 174 5.65 2.82 -16.47
N PHE A 175 5.10 2.00 -17.38
CA PHE A 175 4.07 1.03 -17.03
C PHE A 175 4.60 0.12 -15.91
N GLY A 176 3.99 0.16 -14.73
CA GLY A 176 4.49 -0.51 -13.51
C GLY A 176 4.18 -2.00 -13.44
N ILE A 177 4.48 -2.75 -14.50
CA ILE A 177 4.11 -4.17 -14.64
C ILE A 177 4.95 -5.06 -13.70
N ALA A 178 6.14 -4.62 -13.29
CA ALA A 178 6.94 -5.26 -12.24
C ALA A 178 6.25 -5.43 -10.87
N GLN A 179 5.08 -4.81 -10.64
CA GLN A 179 4.29 -5.03 -9.41
C GLN A 179 3.34 -6.24 -9.47
N ALA A 180 3.21 -6.90 -10.63
CA ALA A 180 2.23 -7.96 -10.86
C ALA A 180 2.74 -9.39 -10.58
N GLY A 181 4.05 -9.63 -10.72
CA GLY A 181 4.61 -10.99 -10.77
C GLY A 181 5.20 -11.54 -9.48
N THR A 182 5.64 -10.70 -8.55
CA THR A 182 6.30 -11.17 -7.34
C THR A 182 5.29 -11.40 -6.22
N ARG A 183 5.10 -12.67 -5.82
CA ARG A 183 4.33 -13.07 -4.63
C ARG A 183 4.82 -12.34 -3.36
N ASP A 184 6.06 -11.84 -3.37
CA ASP A 184 6.68 -11.06 -2.29
C ASP A 184 7.11 -9.62 -2.64
N GLY A 185 6.77 -9.10 -3.84
CA GLY A 185 6.98 -7.70 -4.22
C GLY A 185 8.40 -7.15 -4.01
N THR A 186 9.42 -7.69 -4.69
CA THR A 186 10.86 -7.38 -4.52
C THR A 186 11.29 -5.99 -5.07
N SER A 187 10.54 -4.93 -4.74
CA SER A 187 10.72 -3.57 -5.24
C SER A 187 10.82 -2.56 -4.09
N ALA A 188 11.73 -2.80 -3.15
CA ALA A 188 11.78 -2.09 -1.87
C ALA A 188 12.18 -0.59 -1.94
N ILE A 189 12.76 -0.12 -3.05
CA ILE A 189 13.44 1.20 -3.07
C ILE A 189 12.67 2.27 -3.88
N SER A 190 11.82 1.89 -4.86
CA SER A 190 11.19 2.85 -5.79
C SER A 190 9.85 3.44 -5.32
N MET A 191 9.20 2.88 -4.29
CA MET A 191 7.82 3.26 -3.90
C MET A 191 7.72 4.38 -2.85
N ARG A 192 8.83 4.86 -2.28
CA ARG A 192 8.79 5.89 -1.23
C ARG A 192 8.22 7.21 -1.80
N GLY A 193 7.04 7.62 -1.31
CA GLY A 193 6.31 8.80 -1.80
C GLY A 193 5.31 8.56 -2.94
N LYS A 194 5.18 7.32 -3.43
CA LYS A 194 4.16 6.91 -4.42
C LYS A 194 2.91 6.28 -3.79
N TYR A 195 2.94 5.90 -2.51
CA TYR A 195 1.79 5.32 -1.81
C TYR A 195 0.52 6.17 -1.88
N GLY A 196 0.66 7.50 -1.92
CA GLY A 196 -0.45 8.43 -2.07
C GLY A 196 -1.13 8.41 -3.45
N TYR A 197 -0.67 7.58 -4.40
CA TYR A 197 -1.31 7.38 -5.71
C TYR A 197 -1.91 5.97 -5.88
N MET A 198 -1.80 5.10 -4.87
CA MET A 198 -2.44 3.79 -4.91
C MET A 198 -3.97 3.94 -4.86
N SER A 199 -4.66 2.91 -5.35
CA SER A 199 -6.10 2.76 -5.18
C SER A 199 -6.45 2.05 -3.85
N PRO A 200 -7.66 2.24 -3.31
CA PRO A 200 -8.13 1.53 -2.11
C PRO A 200 -7.97 0.01 -2.17
N GLU A 201 -8.26 -0.59 -3.33
CA GLU A 201 -8.15 -2.02 -3.60
C GLU A 201 -6.69 -2.51 -3.61
N GLN A 202 -5.74 -1.72 -4.15
CA GLN A 202 -4.32 -2.04 -4.06
C GLN A 202 -3.83 -2.06 -2.61
N VAL A 203 -4.23 -1.06 -1.82
CA VAL A 203 -3.87 -0.97 -0.40
C VAL A 203 -4.46 -2.15 0.38
N ALA A 204 -5.73 -2.48 0.12
CA ALA A 204 -6.43 -3.61 0.75
C ALA A 204 -5.93 -4.99 0.28
N GLY A 205 -5.16 -5.07 -0.82
CA GLY A 205 -4.75 -6.34 -1.42
C GLY A 205 -5.89 -7.09 -2.10
N LYS A 206 -6.94 -6.39 -2.52
CA LYS A 206 -8.04 -6.94 -3.33
C LYS A 206 -7.59 -7.08 -4.80
N PRO A 207 -8.30 -7.88 -5.63
CA PRO A 207 -8.04 -7.92 -7.07
C PRO A 207 -8.07 -6.53 -7.68
N VAL A 208 -7.09 -6.21 -8.52
CA VAL A 208 -6.87 -4.90 -9.13
C VAL A 208 -7.18 -4.98 -10.62
N ASP A 209 -8.05 -4.11 -11.12
CA ASP A 209 -8.36 -3.94 -12.54
C ASP A 209 -8.05 -2.52 -13.03
N ALA A 210 -8.42 -2.21 -14.27
CA ALA A 210 -8.23 -0.90 -14.93
C ALA A 210 -8.77 0.30 -14.13
N ARG A 211 -9.74 0.10 -13.22
CA ARG A 211 -10.35 1.16 -12.41
C ARG A 211 -9.41 1.67 -11.31
N ALA A 212 -8.32 0.97 -11.03
CA ALA A 212 -7.26 1.49 -10.17
C ALA A 212 -6.49 2.64 -10.84
N ASP A 213 -6.22 2.55 -12.15
CA ASP A 213 -5.58 3.64 -12.90
C ASP A 213 -6.51 4.86 -13.00
N VAL A 214 -7.82 4.65 -13.14
CA VAL A 214 -8.84 5.71 -13.10
C VAL A 214 -8.80 6.48 -11.78
N PHE A 215 -8.73 5.77 -10.65
CA PHE A 215 -8.61 6.39 -9.33
C PHE A 215 -7.33 7.24 -9.23
N ALA A 216 -6.19 6.68 -9.64
CA ALA A 216 -4.92 7.38 -9.64
C ALA A 216 -4.90 8.62 -10.54
N CYS A 217 -5.54 8.58 -11.72
CA CYS A 217 -5.75 9.76 -12.57
C CYS A 217 -6.60 10.83 -11.87
N GLY A 218 -7.61 10.43 -11.10
CA GLY A 218 -8.40 11.34 -10.25
C GLY A 218 -7.54 12.08 -9.22
N ILE A 219 -6.58 11.36 -8.61
CA ILE A 219 -5.61 11.95 -7.67
C ILE A 219 -4.74 12.98 -8.41
N VAL A 220 -4.15 12.59 -9.55
CA VAL A 220 -3.30 13.50 -10.34
C VAL A 220 -4.05 14.77 -10.76
N LEU A 221 -5.31 14.64 -11.21
CA LEU A 221 -6.14 15.79 -11.58
C LEU A 221 -6.37 16.72 -10.39
N ALA A 222 -6.74 16.18 -9.23
CA ALA A 222 -6.94 16.96 -8.02
C ALA A 222 -5.65 17.71 -7.63
N GLU A 223 -4.49 17.04 -7.69
CA GLU A 223 -3.20 17.64 -7.37
C GLU A 223 -2.80 18.75 -8.36
N LEU A 224 -3.07 18.61 -9.66
CA LEU A 224 -2.84 19.66 -10.66
C LEU A 224 -3.70 20.90 -10.40
N LEU A 225 -4.96 20.71 -10.02
CA LEU A 225 -5.90 21.81 -9.73
C LEU A 225 -5.58 22.54 -8.42
N MET A 226 -5.14 21.80 -7.41
CA MET A 226 -4.83 22.36 -6.09
C MET A 226 -3.37 22.82 -5.97
N VAL A 227 -2.48 22.27 -6.79
CA VAL A 227 -1.01 22.35 -6.67
C VAL A 227 -0.55 21.90 -5.28
N ARG A 228 -1.18 20.83 -4.78
CA ARG A 228 -0.97 20.25 -3.45
C ARG A 228 -1.22 18.75 -3.51
N ARG A 229 -0.48 17.98 -2.71
CA ARG A 229 -0.76 16.54 -2.53
C ARG A 229 -2.17 16.32 -1.97
N LEU A 230 -2.89 15.37 -2.55
CA LEU A 230 -4.24 14.99 -2.12
C LEU A 230 -4.17 14.12 -0.86
N PHE A 231 -3.27 13.13 -0.85
CA PHE A 231 -3.00 12.27 0.31
C PHE A 231 -1.61 12.56 0.86
N ILE A 232 -1.54 12.92 2.14
CA ILE A 232 -0.29 13.25 2.83
C ILE A 232 -0.51 13.12 4.34
N ALA A 233 0.44 12.49 5.02
CA ALA A 233 0.44 12.28 6.45
C ALA A 233 1.88 12.25 6.98
N ASP A 234 2.03 12.02 8.27
CA ASP A 234 3.32 12.02 8.95
C ASP A 234 4.10 10.71 8.76
N SER A 235 3.39 9.60 8.49
CA SER A 235 3.99 8.33 8.11
C SER A 235 3.38 7.74 6.83
N ASP A 236 4.15 6.87 6.14
CA ASP A 236 3.67 6.18 4.93
C ASP A 236 2.46 5.27 5.24
N ILE A 237 2.40 4.71 6.45
CA ILE A 237 1.25 3.90 6.91
C ILE A 237 0.00 4.78 7.01
N GLU A 238 0.11 5.99 7.56
CA GLU A 238 -1.01 6.93 7.65
C GLU A 238 -1.47 7.40 6.26
N VAL A 239 -0.55 7.60 5.30
CA VAL A 239 -0.92 7.88 3.91
C VAL A 239 -1.74 6.74 3.31
N LEU A 240 -1.29 5.49 3.50
CA LEU A 240 -2.02 4.32 3.01
C LEU A 240 -3.42 4.20 3.64
N LEU A 241 -3.56 4.54 4.91
CA LEU A 241 -4.86 4.58 5.60
C LEU A 241 -5.79 5.64 4.98
N GLN A 242 -5.28 6.85 4.71
CA GLN A 242 -6.06 7.87 4.00
C GLN A 242 -6.51 7.41 2.61
N VAL A 243 -5.63 6.75 1.86
CA VAL A 243 -5.92 6.21 0.52
C VAL A 243 -6.98 5.12 0.60
N ARG A 244 -6.82 4.13 1.49
CA ARG A 244 -7.78 3.02 1.66
C ARG A 244 -9.19 3.54 1.96
N ASP A 245 -9.27 4.56 2.80
CA ASP A 245 -10.53 5.16 3.22
C ASP A 245 -11.04 6.23 2.23
N ALA A 246 -10.29 6.50 1.16
CA ALA A 246 -10.55 7.59 0.21
C ALA A 246 -10.85 8.93 0.92
N ARG A 247 -10.02 9.30 1.90
CA ARG A 247 -10.23 10.51 2.73
C ARG A 247 -9.94 11.79 1.95
N LEU A 248 -11.00 12.42 1.43
CA LEU A 248 -10.91 13.61 0.59
C LEU A 248 -10.89 14.94 1.36
N ASP A 249 -10.61 14.93 2.67
CA ASP A 249 -10.56 16.12 3.56
C ASP A 249 -9.76 17.29 2.94
N ARG A 250 -8.65 16.97 2.27
CA ARG A 250 -7.80 17.97 1.60
C ARG A 250 -8.42 18.53 0.32
N LEU A 251 -9.17 17.72 -0.44
CA LEU A 251 -9.94 18.20 -1.58
C LEU A 251 -10.99 19.20 -1.12
N GLU A 252 -11.70 18.91 -0.02
CA GLU A 252 -12.70 19.82 0.54
C GLU A 252 -12.07 21.12 1.05
N THR A 253 -10.94 21.02 1.75
CA THR A 253 -10.24 22.17 2.34
C THR A 253 -9.62 23.08 1.28
N PHE A 254 -9.00 22.53 0.23
CA PHE A 254 -8.20 23.28 -0.73
C PHE A 254 -8.82 23.40 -2.13
N GLY A 255 -9.90 22.67 -2.38
CA GLY A 255 -10.61 22.58 -3.66
C GLY A 255 -11.67 23.65 -3.88
N ALA A 256 -11.81 24.66 -3.00
CA ALA A 256 -12.81 25.73 -3.13
C ALA A 256 -12.78 26.48 -4.49
N ARG A 257 -11.64 26.49 -5.19
CA ARG A 257 -11.49 27.11 -6.53
C ARG A 257 -11.84 26.17 -7.69
N ILE A 258 -12.11 24.90 -7.41
CA ILE A 258 -12.53 23.89 -8.39
C ILE A 258 -14.03 24.06 -8.60
N PRO A 259 -14.50 24.31 -9.84
CA PRO A 259 -15.92 24.37 -10.18
C PRO A 259 -16.67 23.11 -9.73
N GLU A 260 -17.93 23.27 -9.32
CA GLU A 260 -18.70 22.19 -8.68
C GLU A 260 -18.97 21.02 -9.62
N ASP A 261 -19.24 21.30 -10.89
CA ASP A 261 -19.38 20.29 -11.95
C ASP A 261 -18.09 19.46 -12.13
N LEU A 262 -16.92 20.08 -12.12
CA LEU A 262 -15.64 19.37 -12.15
C LEU A 262 -15.34 18.63 -10.83
N ARG A 263 -15.77 19.18 -9.70
CA ARG A 263 -15.62 18.54 -8.39
C ARG A 263 -16.46 17.27 -8.30
N ALA A 264 -17.66 17.26 -8.87
CA ALA A 264 -18.51 16.07 -8.99
C ALA A 264 -17.81 14.98 -9.81
N ILE A 265 -17.25 15.33 -10.97
CA ILE A 265 -16.46 14.41 -11.80
C ILE A 265 -15.28 13.83 -11.02
N LEU A 266 -14.53 14.67 -10.29
CA LEU A 266 -13.42 14.22 -9.43
C LEU A 266 -13.87 13.24 -8.34
N ARG A 267 -14.98 13.53 -7.65
CA ARG A 267 -15.52 12.66 -6.60
C ARG A 267 -15.94 11.30 -7.13
N SER A 268 -16.54 11.24 -8.32
CA SER A 268 -16.86 9.97 -8.99
C SER A 268 -15.60 9.15 -9.29
N ALA A 269 -14.53 9.76 -9.78
CA ALA A 269 -13.25 9.07 -10.01
C ALA A 269 -12.57 8.59 -8.71
N LEU A 270 -12.73 9.36 -7.62
CA LEU A 270 -12.12 9.12 -6.31
C LEU A 270 -13.02 8.35 -5.33
N THR A 271 -14.11 7.74 -5.81
CA THR A 271 -15.02 6.97 -4.95
C THR A 271 -14.34 5.71 -4.42
N ARG A 272 -14.51 5.35 -3.14
CA ARG A 272 -13.84 4.17 -2.55
C ARG A 272 -14.24 2.87 -3.24
N ASP A 273 -15.54 2.66 -3.47
CA ASP A 273 -16.05 1.49 -4.18
C ASP A 273 -15.79 1.61 -5.70
N GLN A 274 -14.98 0.69 -6.24
CA GLN A 274 -14.65 0.63 -7.67
C GLN A 274 -15.88 0.45 -8.58
N ASN A 275 -16.98 -0.14 -8.09
CA ASN A 275 -18.20 -0.33 -8.88
C ASN A 275 -18.99 0.97 -9.06
N LEU A 276 -18.76 1.96 -8.21
CA LEU A 276 -19.40 3.29 -8.29
C LEU A 276 -18.52 4.32 -9.00
N ARG A 277 -17.29 3.95 -9.39
CA ARG A 277 -16.38 4.80 -10.17
C ARG A 277 -16.74 4.80 -11.66
N TYR A 278 -16.02 5.60 -12.45
CA TYR A 278 -15.98 5.40 -13.91
C TYR A 278 -15.45 4.00 -14.24
N GLN A 279 -16.20 3.26 -15.06
CA GLN A 279 -15.90 1.86 -15.36
C GLN A 279 -14.80 1.68 -16.43
N SER A 280 -14.36 2.76 -17.08
CA SER A 280 -13.23 2.76 -18.02
C SER A 280 -12.52 4.11 -18.05
N ALA A 281 -11.27 4.11 -18.55
CA ALA A 281 -10.52 5.33 -18.79
C ALA A 281 -11.21 6.24 -19.82
N ALA A 282 -11.81 5.67 -20.88
CA ALA A 282 -12.66 6.41 -21.81
C ALA A 282 -13.82 7.14 -21.11
N ALA A 283 -14.57 6.47 -20.23
CA ALA A 283 -15.72 7.10 -19.56
C ALA A 283 -15.30 8.32 -18.72
N PHE A 284 -14.14 8.25 -18.07
CA PHE A 284 -13.60 9.39 -17.34
C PHE A 284 -13.08 10.49 -18.28
N ARG A 285 -12.37 10.13 -19.35
CA ARG A 285 -11.89 11.06 -20.39
C ARG A 285 -13.05 11.85 -21.00
N ASP A 286 -14.12 11.15 -21.37
CA ASP A 286 -15.28 11.74 -22.05
C ASP A 286 -16.04 12.69 -21.12
N ALA A 287 -16.14 12.37 -19.81
CA ALA A 287 -16.69 13.29 -18.80
C ALA A 287 -15.87 14.59 -18.69
N LEU A 288 -14.53 14.47 -18.70
CA LEU A 288 -13.62 15.62 -18.67
C LEU A 288 -13.69 16.47 -19.96
N GLN A 289 -13.77 15.82 -21.12
CA GLN A 289 -13.91 16.51 -22.40
C GLN A 289 -15.27 17.21 -22.51
N ARG A 290 -16.34 16.57 -22.06
CA ARG A 290 -17.67 17.18 -21.97
C ARG A 290 -17.66 18.41 -21.06
N TYR A 291 -17.00 18.33 -19.90
CA TYR A 291 -16.82 19.50 -19.03
C TYR A 291 -16.15 20.67 -19.76
N LEU A 292 -15.08 20.43 -20.54
CA LEU A 292 -14.43 21.48 -21.33
C LEU A 292 -15.38 22.08 -22.38
N PHE A 293 -16.14 21.23 -23.08
CA PHE A 293 -17.11 21.65 -24.09
C PHE A 293 -18.23 22.52 -23.50
N ASP A 294 -18.89 22.04 -22.44
CA ASP A 294 -20.03 22.72 -21.80
C ASP A 294 -19.60 24.08 -21.23
N ASN A 295 -18.36 24.18 -20.74
CA ASN A 295 -17.78 25.41 -20.23
C ASN A 295 -17.12 26.29 -21.32
N ARG A 296 -17.28 25.94 -22.61
CA ARG A 296 -16.72 26.63 -23.78
C ARG A 296 -15.21 26.88 -23.67
N ARG A 297 -14.48 25.92 -23.09
CA ARG A 297 -13.03 25.96 -22.91
C ARG A 297 -12.36 25.19 -24.04
N MET A 298 -11.74 25.92 -24.97
CA MET A 298 -10.83 25.30 -25.93
C MET A 298 -9.43 25.28 -25.35
N VAL A 299 -8.85 24.09 -25.21
CA VAL A 299 -7.49 23.89 -24.70
C VAL A 299 -6.76 22.97 -25.67
N ARG A 300 -5.53 23.33 -26.00
CA ARG A 300 -4.66 22.60 -26.91
C ARG A 300 -3.29 22.42 -26.29
N THR A 301 -2.46 21.59 -26.92
CA THR A 301 -1.03 21.41 -26.63
C THR A 301 -0.29 22.75 -26.54
N ALA A 302 -0.67 23.74 -27.36
CA ALA A 302 -0.09 25.09 -27.34
C ALA A 302 -0.32 25.84 -26.01
N ASP A 303 -1.45 25.60 -25.31
CA ASP A 303 -1.75 26.22 -24.02
C ASP A 303 -0.90 25.61 -22.90
N VAL A 304 -0.68 24.29 -22.95
CA VAL A 304 0.26 23.59 -22.05
C VAL A 304 1.66 24.16 -22.24
N ARG A 305 2.11 24.28 -23.49
CA ARG A 305 3.40 24.92 -23.83
C ARG A 305 3.50 26.34 -23.30
N ALA A 306 2.49 27.18 -23.52
CA ALA A 306 2.48 28.56 -23.03
C ALA A 306 2.60 28.61 -21.50
N PHE A 307 1.97 27.66 -20.80
CA PHE A 307 2.11 27.54 -19.36
C PHE A 307 3.51 27.12 -18.91
N LEU A 308 4.15 26.17 -19.61
CA LEU A 308 5.55 25.80 -19.34
C LEU A 308 6.50 26.99 -19.52
N LYS A 309 6.31 27.79 -20.57
CA LYS A 309 7.08 29.03 -20.79
C LYS A 309 6.91 30.02 -19.65
N ARG A 310 5.68 30.20 -19.15
CA ARG A 310 5.39 31.06 -18.01
C ARG A 310 6.13 30.62 -16.75
N LEU A 311 6.29 29.32 -16.56
CA LEU A 311 7.06 28.74 -15.45
C LEU A 311 8.58 28.72 -15.70
N GLN A 312 9.04 29.15 -16.88
CA GLN A 312 10.45 29.11 -17.33
C GLN A 312 11.01 27.68 -17.43
N LEU A 313 10.15 26.73 -17.80
CA LEU A 313 10.48 25.30 -17.92
C LEU A 313 10.77 24.87 -19.36
N ASP A 314 10.75 25.80 -20.32
CA ASP A 314 11.03 25.55 -21.73
C ASP A 314 12.53 25.68 -22.09
N ASN A 315 13.38 26.12 -21.15
CA ASN A 315 14.80 26.39 -21.43
C ASN A 315 15.69 25.13 -21.31
N PRO A 316 16.54 24.78 -22.31
CA PRO A 316 17.36 23.56 -22.31
C PRO A 316 18.45 23.48 -21.23
N LYS A 317 18.79 24.60 -20.57
CA LYS A 317 19.81 24.67 -19.50
C LYS A 317 19.24 24.55 -18.08
N GLY A 318 17.93 24.36 -17.93
CA GLY A 318 17.30 24.10 -16.64
C GLY A 318 17.45 22.63 -16.28
N THR A 319 18.46 22.31 -15.49
CA THR A 319 18.78 20.99 -14.97
C THR A 319 17.52 20.25 -14.51
N LEU A 320 17.38 19.00 -14.92
CA LEU A 320 16.59 18.00 -14.20
C LEU A 320 17.09 17.99 -12.75
N ASP A 321 16.44 18.76 -11.88
CA ASP A 321 16.61 18.64 -10.43
C ASP A 321 15.85 17.38 -9.99
N THR A 322 16.36 16.22 -10.42
CA THR A 322 16.01 14.87 -9.96
C THR A 322 16.68 14.57 -8.62
N GLY A 323 16.98 15.59 -7.82
CA GLY A 323 17.47 15.41 -6.47
C GLY A 323 16.55 14.47 -5.67
N PRO A 324 17.12 13.53 -4.88
CA PRO A 324 16.32 12.68 -4.01
C PRO A 324 15.46 13.55 -3.09
N PRO A 325 14.29 13.07 -2.63
CA PRO A 325 13.46 13.83 -1.71
C PRO A 325 14.31 14.19 -0.49
N ARG A 326 14.66 15.48 -0.36
CA ARG A 326 15.21 15.99 0.90
C ARG A 326 14.10 15.84 1.93
N PRO A 327 14.36 15.22 3.09
CA PRO A 327 13.38 15.22 4.16
C PRO A 327 13.02 16.67 4.46
N VAL A 328 11.72 16.96 4.44
CA VAL A 328 11.21 18.22 4.98
C VAL A 328 11.65 18.23 6.43
N VAL A 329 12.68 19.02 6.75
CA VAL A 329 13.01 19.34 8.14
C VAL A 329 11.76 20.02 8.68
N ARG A 330 11.00 19.25 9.46
CA ARG A 330 9.85 19.71 10.23
C ARG A 330 10.28 20.96 10.99
N ARG A 331 9.84 22.14 10.55
CA ARG A 331 9.75 23.27 11.46
C ARG A 331 8.70 22.87 12.48
N ARG A 332 9.14 22.67 13.73
CA ARG A 332 8.26 22.67 14.90
C ARG A 332 7.31 23.85 14.75
N THR A 333 6.02 23.56 14.64
CA THR A 333 4.97 24.55 14.87
C THR A 333 5.17 25.10 16.28
N PRO A 334 5.27 26.42 16.49
CA PRO A 334 5.05 26.97 17.81
C PRO A 334 3.60 26.68 18.18
N SER A 335 3.42 26.15 19.38
CA SER A 335 2.12 25.97 20.03
C SER A 335 1.29 27.26 19.98
N ALA A 336 -0.03 27.07 19.95
CA ALA A 336 -1.05 28.10 19.99
C ALA A 336 -0.70 29.23 20.99
N VAL A 337 -0.75 30.47 20.51
CA VAL A 337 -0.77 31.66 21.37
C VAL A 337 -2.22 32.02 21.58
N SER A 338 -2.69 31.81 22.81
CA SER A 338 -3.90 32.40 23.35
C SER A 338 -3.62 33.88 23.68
N LEU A 339 -4.59 34.73 23.38
CA LEU A 339 -4.59 36.17 23.62
C LEU A 339 -4.60 36.48 25.12
N THR A 340 -3.63 37.27 25.61
CA THR A 340 -3.76 38.32 26.66
C THR A 340 -2.40 39.01 26.90
N ASP A 341 -2.33 40.34 26.74
CA ASP A 341 -1.25 41.27 27.18
C ASP A 341 -1.45 41.71 28.65
N PRO A 342 -0.57 42.52 29.27
CA PRO A 342 0.89 42.39 29.48
C PRO A 342 1.30 42.63 30.96
N LEU A 343 2.56 42.39 31.36
CA LEU A 343 3.36 43.21 32.32
C LEU A 343 4.75 42.56 32.65
N ASP A 344 5.80 43.33 32.34
CA ASP A 344 7.13 43.55 32.95
C ASP A 344 8.04 42.46 33.57
N ALA A 345 9.32 42.64 33.19
CA ALA A 345 10.57 42.54 33.97
C ALA A 345 11.50 41.30 33.88
N VAL A 346 12.66 41.56 33.23
CA VAL A 346 14.07 41.28 33.64
C VAL A 346 14.51 39.84 33.96
N GLY A 347 15.52 39.34 33.22
CA GLY A 347 16.40 38.28 33.73
C GLY A 347 17.33 37.59 32.70
N GLN A 348 18.61 37.92 32.74
CA GLN A 348 19.73 37.26 32.02
C GLN A 348 19.84 35.74 32.29
N LYS A 349 20.39 34.96 31.34
CA LYS A 349 21.51 34.00 31.57
C LYS A 349 22.10 33.35 30.30
N ARG A 350 23.36 33.75 30.06
CA ARG A 350 24.59 33.02 29.62
C ARG A 350 24.51 31.81 28.67
N ARG A 351 25.24 31.95 27.54
CA ARG A 351 25.71 30.90 26.61
C ARG A 351 26.94 30.19 27.18
N ILE A 352 26.95 28.86 27.20
CA ILE A 352 28.15 28.03 27.43
C ILE A 352 28.55 27.43 26.08
N ARG A 353 29.79 27.70 25.63
CA ARG A 353 30.43 27.05 24.48
C ARG A 353 31.21 25.83 24.99
N LEU A 354 30.99 24.66 24.39
CA LEU A 354 31.84 23.48 24.58
C LEU A 354 32.66 23.21 23.32
N ARG A 355 33.91 22.80 23.54
CA ARG A 355 35.04 22.69 22.59
C ARG A 355 35.14 21.24 22.07
N PRO A 356 35.54 20.98 20.81
CA PRO A 356 35.68 19.62 20.29
C PRO A 356 37.01 18.94 20.72
N PRO A 357 37.06 17.60 20.83
CA PRO A 357 38.27 16.84 21.16
C PRO A 357 39.18 16.56 19.93
N PRO A 358 40.48 16.22 20.14
CA PRO A 358 41.49 16.16 19.08
C PRO A 358 41.65 14.78 18.40
N THR A 359 42.16 14.81 17.17
CA THR A 359 42.47 13.68 16.27
C THR A 359 43.82 13.02 16.60
N PRO A 360 43.98 11.67 16.48
CA PRO A 360 45.29 11.02 16.52
C PRO A 360 45.93 10.84 15.13
N ALA A 361 47.27 10.85 15.11
CA ALA A 361 48.18 10.79 13.96
C ALA A 361 48.56 9.36 13.50
N PRO A 362 49.14 9.16 12.29
CA PRO A 362 49.39 7.83 11.69
C PRO A 362 50.84 7.33 11.89
N LEU A 363 51.03 6.00 11.79
CA LEU A 363 52.34 5.32 11.79
C LEU A 363 52.29 4.05 10.87
N PRO A 364 53.45 3.50 10.42
CA PRO A 364 53.82 3.49 8.99
C PRO A 364 53.86 2.12 8.30
N SER A 365 54.11 2.19 6.99
CA SER A 365 54.33 1.16 5.97
C SER A 365 55.55 0.26 6.18
N LEU A 366 55.42 -1.01 5.78
CA LEU A 366 56.55 -1.88 5.42
C LEU A 366 56.32 -2.51 4.05
N SER A 367 57.38 -2.47 3.25
CA SER A 367 57.54 -3.00 1.90
C SER A 367 58.81 -3.84 1.87
N THR A 368 58.80 -5.00 1.21
CA THR A 368 59.90 -5.62 0.43
C THR A 368 59.42 -6.96 -0.15
N THR A 369 59.33 -7.11 -1.49
CA THR A 369 60.23 -7.89 -2.40
C THR A 369 60.18 -9.42 -2.17
N GLU A 370 60.15 -10.36 -3.13
CA GLU A 370 60.66 -10.45 -4.51
C GLU A 370 60.12 -11.78 -5.14
N GLU A 371 59.99 -11.83 -6.47
CA GLU A 371 59.64 -12.97 -7.37
C GLU A 371 60.89 -13.84 -7.72
N PRO A 372 60.92 -14.84 -8.67
CA PRO A 372 60.01 -15.91 -9.17
C PRO A 372 60.85 -17.23 -9.44
N PRO A 373 60.77 -18.06 -10.55
CA PRO A 373 59.72 -18.43 -11.54
C PRO A 373 59.63 -19.94 -11.98
N LEU A 374 58.64 -20.22 -12.88
CA LEU A 374 58.53 -21.26 -13.95
C LEU A 374 58.25 -22.73 -13.54
N ASN A 375 57.43 -23.55 -14.24
CA ASN A 375 57.28 -23.69 -15.69
C ASN A 375 56.05 -24.57 -16.10
N THR A 376 55.51 -24.31 -17.31
CA THR A 376 54.92 -25.24 -18.33
C THR A 376 53.83 -26.27 -17.96
N ASP A 377 52.89 -26.70 -18.79
CA ASP A 377 52.30 -26.37 -20.10
C ASP A 377 51.16 -27.43 -20.31
N GLU A 378 50.41 -27.34 -21.41
CA GLU A 378 49.47 -28.33 -21.98
C GLU A 378 48.05 -28.38 -21.37
N ALA A 379 46.99 -27.84 -22.00
CA ALA A 379 46.38 -28.04 -23.32
C ALA A 379 45.42 -29.25 -23.43
N ARG A 380 44.28 -28.97 -24.08
CA ARG A 380 43.27 -29.89 -24.68
C ARG A 380 42.23 -30.46 -23.71
N ALA A 381 40.96 -30.66 -24.06
CA ALA A 381 40.12 -30.28 -25.19
C ALA A 381 38.71 -30.80 -24.88
N ALA A 382 37.73 -30.27 -25.61
CA ALA A 382 36.50 -30.94 -26.05
C ALA A 382 35.36 -31.18 -25.03
N TRP A 383 34.25 -30.48 -25.28
CA TRP A 383 32.90 -30.97 -24.99
C TRP A 383 32.52 -32.10 -25.96
N PRO A 384 31.59 -32.99 -25.55
CA PRO A 384 30.46 -33.21 -26.44
C PRO A 384 29.09 -33.28 -25.73
N GLU A 385 28.11 -33.16 -26.60
CA GLU A 385 26.67 -32.98 -26.48
C GLU A 385 25.83 -34.25 -26.15
N LEU A 386 24.53 -33.99 -25.84
CA LEU A 386 23.32 -34.86 -25.95
C LEU A 386 23.18 -36.01 -24.93
N GLY A 387 22.02 -36.40 -24.37
CA GLY A 387 20.62 -36.03 -24.53
C GLY A 387 19.73 -37.17 -23.97
N ILE A 388 18.67 -36.79 -23.23
CA ILE A 388 17.34 -37.45 -23.10
C ILE A 388 17.14 -38.72 -22.21
N SER A 389 16.13 -38.57 -21.32
CA SER A 389 15.12 -39.52 -20.80
C SER A 389 15.30 -40.32 -19.48
N ASP A 390 14.43 -39.94 -18.54
CA ASP A 390 13.48 -40.69 -17.70
C ASP A 390 13.82 -41.60 -16.50
N SER A 391 13.00 -41.36 -15.47
CA SER A 391 12.58 -42.20 -14.33
C SER A 391 13.50 -42.35 -13.10
N GLY A 392 12.98 -42.03 -11.90
CA GLY A 392 13.57 -42.42 -10.62
C GLY A 392 13.31 -41.50 -9.42
N SER A 393 12.23 -41.79 -8.71
CA SER A 393 11.89 -41.56 -7.29
C SER A 393 12.98 -41.03 -6.30
N PHE A 394 12.68 -39.92 -5.61
CA PHE A 394 13.02 -39.41 -4.24
C PHE A 394 14.44 -39.61 -3.63
N PRO A 395 15.04 -38.60 -2.91
CA PRO A 395 14.48 -38.06 -1.65
C PRO A 395 14.73 -36.56 -1.32
N HIS A 396 14.10 -36.10 -0.23
CA HIS A 396 14.14 -34.78 0.44
C HIS A 396 15.43 -33.93 0.36
N PRO A 397 15.34 -32.59 0.20
CA PRO A 397 16.49 -31.71 0.36
C PRO A 397 16.72 -31.36 1.84
N ARG A 398 17.98 -31.56 2.24
CA ARG A 398 18.55 -31.09 3.51
C ARG A 398 18.67 -29.57 3.50
N SER A 399 18.47 -29.00 4.68
CA SER A 399 18.66 -27.59 5.03
C SER A 399 20.09 -27.10 4.70
N SER A 400 20.22 -26.15 3.78
CA SER A 400 21.44 -25.35 3.63
C SER A 400 21.20 -23.94 4.19
N SER A 401 21.89 -23.66 5.29
CA SER A 401 22.03 -22.36 5.94
C SER A 401 22.57 -21.31 4.96
N ARG A 402 21.76 -20.28 4.66
CA ARG A 402 22.25 -19.06 4.00
C ARG A 402 23.00 -18.21 5.02
N ARG A 403 24.29 -17.98 4.77
CA ARG A 403 25.13 -16.97 5.45
C ARG A 403 24.59 -15.57 5.14
N ALA A 404 24.47 -14.76 6.19
CA ALA A 404 24.13 -13.34 6.12
C ALA A 404 25.31 -12.52 5.56
N PRO A 405 25.07 -11.44 4.79
CA PRO A 405 26.10 -10.48 4.42
C PRO A 405 26.40 -9.52 5.58
N LEU A 406 27.68 -9.25 5.79
CA LEU A 406 28.24 -8.32 6.77
C LEU A 406 27.80 -6.88 6.50
N LEU A 407 27.27 -6.20 7.53
CA LEU A 407 27.04 -4.75 7.55
C LEU A 407 28.16 -4.06 8.35
N PRO A 408 28.46 -2.77 8.08
CA PRO A 408 29.63 -2.08 8.60
C PRO A 408 29.51 -1.71 10.08
N ASP A 409 30.66 -1.72 10.75
CA ASP A 409 30.87 -1.59 12.19
C ASP A 409 30.30 -0.29 12.79
N LEU A 410 29.29 -0.44 13.66
CA LEU A 410 28.99 0.53 14.71
C LEU A 410 29.70 0.05 15.98
N ASN A 411 30.83 0.68 16.27
CA ASN A 411 31.65 0.39 17.44
C ASN A 411 30.92 0.87 18.71
N VAL A 412 30.32 -0.06 19.46
CA VAL A 412 29.84 0.16 20.83
C VAL A 412 30.63 -0.76 21.73
N ASP A 413 31.37 -0.17 22.65
CA ASP A 413 32.30 -0.81 23.59
C ASP A 413 31.57 -1.83 24.49
N PRO A 414 31.92 -3.14 24.46
CA PRO A 414 31.16 -4.17 25.17
C PRO A 414 31.70 -4.52 26.57
N SER A 415 32.56 -3.73 27.21
CA SER A 415 33.21 -4.11 28.47
C SER A 415 32.60 -3.55 29.77
N LEU A 416 31.28 -3.39 29.85
CA LEU A 416 30.57 -3.12 31.12
C LEU A 416 29.27 -3.92 31.21
N ALA A 417 29.38 -5.25 31.32
CA ALA A 417 28.26 -6.11 31.70
C ALA A 417 28.73 -7.08 32.80
N SER A 418 28.52 -6.69 34.06
CA SER A 418 28.58 -7.62 35.19
C SER A 418 27.27 -8.41 35.28
N PRO A 419 27.29 -9.69 35.68
CA PRO A 419 26.09 -10.53 35.74
C PRO A 419 25.27 -10.17 36.98
N GLY A 420 24.16 -9.46 36.79
CA GLY A 420 23.29 -9.07 37.90
C GLY A 420 22.20 -8.06 37.54
N SER A 421 21.60 -8.16 36.35
CA SER A 421 20.63 -7.16 35.86
C SER A 421 19.39 -7.78 35.20
N GLN A 422 18.98 -8.96 35.65
CA GLN A 422 17.62 -9.47 35.37
C GLN A 422 16.58 -8.95 36.37
N GLN A 423 16.98 -8.49 37.56
CA GLN A 423 16.07 -7.96 38.59
C GLN A 423 16.00 -6.43 38.65
N ALA A 424 17.00 -5.72 38.12
CA ALA A 424 16.95 -4.26 38.00
C ALA A 424 16.12 -3.76 36.80
N ALA A 425 15.77 -4.64 35.86
CA ALA A 425 14.86 -4.34 34.75
C ALA A 425 13.37 -4.42 35.17
N ASP A 426 13.06 -5.18 36.22
CA ASP A 426 11.70 -5.31 36.75
C ASP A 426 11.35 -4.15 37.72
N ASP A 427 12.32 -3.63 38.48
CA ASP A 427 12.06 -2.57 39.48
C ASP A 427 12.11 -1.13 38.92
N VAL A 428 12.76 -0.88 37.78
CA VAL A 428 12.73 0.45 37.12
C VAL A 428 11.48 0.62 36.23
N ALA A 429 10.72 -0.47 35.99
CA ALA A 429 9.42 -0.43 35.33
C ALA A 429 8.25 -0.03 36.27
N ALA A 430 8.50 0.09 37.59
CA ALA A 430 7.46 0.32 38.59
C ALA A 430 7.14 1.80 38.88
N GLU A 431 7.99 2.77 38.51
CA GLU A 431 7.75 4.19 38.80
C GLU A 431 7.99 5.10 37.59
N ARG A 432 6.92 5.27 36.82
CA ARG A 432 6.54 6.34 35.87
C ARG A 432 5.88 5.72 34.64
N THR A 433 4.77 5.05 34.91
CA THR A 433 3.83 4.52 33.93
C THR A 433 3.08 5.68 33.26
N THR A 434 3.43 5.96 32.01
CA THR A 434 2.44 6.41 31.01
C THR A 434 2.20 5.21 30.09
N PRO A 435 0.95 4.76 29.86
CA PRO A 435 0.71 3.42 29.36
C PRO A 435 1.06 3.31 27.88
N ILE A 436 2.00 2.41 27.58
CA ILE A 436 2.07 1.70 26.30
C ILE A 436 0.78 0.87 26.19
N ALA A 437 0.14 0.87 25.00
CA ALA A 437 -1.16 0.24 24.73
C ALA A 437 -1.39 -1.06 25.51
N GLY A 438 -2.35 -1.00 26.43
CA GLY A 438 -2.39 -1.80 27.65
C GLY A 438 -2.98 -3.20 27.50
N VAL A 439 -2.67 -4.01 28.50
CA VAL A 439 -3.48 -5.17 28.89
C VAL A 439 -4.92 -4.67 29.13
N PRO A 440 -5.95 -5.30 28.54
CA PRO A 440 -7.35 -5.03 28.86
C PRO A 440 -7.57 -5.02 30.37
N THR A 441 -7.87 -3.86 30.94
CA THR A 441 -8.26 -3.71 32.34
C THR A 441 -9.73 -3.31 32.37
N MET A 442 -10.51 -4.01 33.20
CA MET A 442 -11.92 -3.66 33.40
C MET A 442 -12.02 -2.19 33.80
N PRO A 443 -12.87 -1.37 33.13
CA PRO A 443 -13.07 0.01 33.53
C PRO A 443 -13.55 0.06 34.99
N SER A 444 -13.08 1.07 35.73
CA SER A 444 -13.50 1.34 37.11
C SER A 444 -15.03 1.34 37.23
N ALA A 445 -15.55 0.89 38.38
CA ALA A 445 -16.98 0.74 38.67
C ALA A 445 -17.82 2.02 38.46
N ASP A 446 -17.19 3.19 38.34
CA ASP A 446 -17.84 4.49 38.12
C ASP A 446 -18.29 4.76 36.67
N LEU A 447 -17.95 3.89 35.70
CA LEU A 447 -18.42 3.98 34.29
C LEU A 447 -19.73 3.21 34.04
N ALA A 448 -20.58 3.08 35.06
CA ALA A 448 -21.91 2.46 35.01
C ALA A 448 -22.97 3.30 34.24
N GLY A 449 -22.60 3.80 33.06
CA GLY A 449 -23.51 4.43 32.11
C GLY A 449 -24.02 3.41 31.08
N LYS A 450 -25.18 2.80 31.38
CA LYS A 450 -25.94 1.84 30.55
C LYS A 450 -25.21 0.53 30.23
N VAL A 451 -25.13 -0.34 31.23
CA VAL A 451 -24.91 -1.77 31.10
C VAL A 451 -26.11 -2.39 30.36
N ALA A 452 -26.03 -2.57 29.05
CA ALA A 452 -26.90 -3.52 28.37
C ALA A 452 -26.37 -4.92 28.66
N GLN A 453 -26.67 -5.46 29.85
CA GLN A 453 -26.57 -6.88 30.13
C GLN A 453 -27.72 -7.55 29.35
N SER A 454 -27.57 -7.61 28.04
CA SER A 454 -28.57 -8.17 27.16
C SER A 454 -28.35 -9.69 27.14
N GLN A 455 -29.42 -10.45 27.34
CA GLN A 455 -29.43 -11.91 27.21
C GLN A 455 -29.45 -12.28 25.72
N GLU A 456 -28.55 -11.74 24.90
CA GLU A 456 -28.52 -12.18 23.51
C GLU A 456 -27.94 -13.59 23.40
N PRO A 457 -28.61 -14.46 22.64
CA PRO A 457 -28.24 -15.87 22.56
C PRO A 457 -26.94 -16.12 21.78
N SER A 458 -26.51 -15.17 20.92
CA SER A 458 -25.32 -15.32 20.08
C SER A 458 -24.57 -14.01 19.82
N VAL A 459 -23.25 -14.11 19.55
CA VAL A 459 -22.43 -12.97 19.10
C VAL A 459 -22.79 -12.54 17.68
N VAL A 460 -23.35 -13.43 16.86
CA VAL A 460 -23.83 -13.12 15.50
C VAL A 460 -24.95 -12.09 15.56
N GLY A 461 -25.99 -12.34 16.36
CA GLY A 461 -27.10 -11.41 16.53
C GLY A 461 -26.67 -10.07 17.12
N LEU A 462 -25.73 -10.10 18.08
CA LEU A 462 -25.15 -8.89 18.68
C LEU A 462 -24.43 -8.02 17.67
N LEU A 463 -23.48 -8.59 16.94
CA LEU A 463 -22.72 -7.83 15.95
C LEU A 463 -23.62 -7.36 14.80
N PHE A 464 -24.60 -8.18 14.40
CA PHE A 464 -25.58 -7.79 13.38
C PHE A 464 -26.41 -6.58 13.82
N ARG A 465 -26.90 -6.56 15.07
CA ARG A 465 -27.65 -5.41 15.58
C ARG A 465 -26.78 -4.16 15.65
N LEU A 466 -25.59 -4.25 16.25
CA LEU A 466 -24.68 -3.11 16.37
C LEU A 466 -24.30 -2.54 15.00
N ALA A 467 -24.16 -3.40 13.98
CA ALA A 467 -23.92 -3.00 12.60
C ALA A 467 -25.15 -2.32 11.97
N THR A 468 -26.35 -2.88 12.16
CA THR A 468 -27.61 -2.36 11.60
C THR A 468 -28.00 -1.01 12.21
N ASP A 469 -27.75 -0.84 13.51
CA ASP A 469 -28.04 0.39 14.25
C ASP A 469 -26.92 1.46 14.09
N GLU A 470 -25.89 1.18 13.28
CA GLU A 470 -24.71 2.05 13.05
C GLU A 470 -24.06 2.52 14.37
N GLU A 471 -23.97 1.63 15.35
CA GLU A 471 -23.53 1.98 16.70
C GLU A 471 -22.05 2.34 16.76
N THR A 472 -21.72 3.38 17.52
CA THR A 472 -20.34 3.80 17.78
C THR A 472 -20.03 3.65 19.26
N GLY A 473 -18.96 2.92 19.62
CA GLY A 473 -18.61 2.66 21.02
C GLY A 473 -17.57 1.55 21.20
N LEU A 474 -17.40 1.11 22.45
CA LEU A 474 -16.52 -0.01 22.83
C LEU A 474 -17.36 -1.25 23.14
N LEU A 475 -17.12 -2.34 22.40
CA LEU A 475 -17.65 -3.66 22.68
C LEU A 475 -16.57 -4.50 23.37
N MET A 476 -16.81 -4.90 24.62
CA MET A 476 -15.97 -5.83 25.35
C MET A 476 -16.61 -7.23 25.31
N LEU A 477 -15.82 -8.23 24.95
CA LEU A 477 -16.22 -9.64 24.95
C LEU A 477 -15.30 -10.41 25.91
N GLN A 478 -15.89 -11.22 26.77
CA GLN A 478 -15.17 -11.98 27.79
C GLN A 478 -15.56 -13.46 27.77
N ARG A 479 -14.55 -14.35 27.74
CA ARG A 479 -14.71 -15.81 27.88
C ARG A 479 -13.63 -16.35 28.82
N GLY A 480 -14.03 -16.70 30.04
CA GLY A 480 -13.09 -17.09 31.09
C GLY A 480 -12.13 -15.92 31.40
N GLU A 481 -10.83 -16.17 31.24
CA GLU A 481 -9.79 -15.15 31.38
C GLU A 481 -9.54 -14.37 30.08
N GLU A 482 -10.05 -14.82 28.94
CA GLU A 482 -9.85 -14.13 27.65
C GLU A 482 -10.77 -12.91 27.54
N VAL A 483 -10.20 -11.76 27.19
CA VAL A 483 -10.92 -10.50 26.97
C VAL A 483 -10.52 -9.91 25.62
N LYS A 484 -11.52 -9.59 24.80
CA LYS A 484 -11.37 -8.85 23.55
C LYS A 484 -12.09 -7.51 23.65
N GLU A 485 -11.38 -6.43 23.35
CA GLU A 485 -11.92 -5.06 23.30
C GLU A 485 -12.01 -4.62 21.84
N ILE A 486 -13.23 -4.43 21.35
CA ILE A 486 -13.53 -4.11 19.96
C ILE A 486 -14.12 -2.71 19.91
N HIS A 487 -13.43 -1.77 19.25
CA HIS A 487 -14.01 -0.45 19.00
C HIS A 487 -14.81 -0.45 17.71
N LEU A 488 -16.06 0.01 17.78
CA LEU A 488 -16.99 0.15 16.67
C LEU A 488 -17.18 1.62 16.32
N VAL A 489 -17.25 1.93 15.03
CA VAL A 489 -17.62 3.25 14.50
C VAL A 489 -18.55 3.04 13.33
N ASP A 490 -19.76 3.59 13.44
CA ASP A 490 -20.87 3.38 12.51
C ASP A 490 -21.15 1.89 12.28
N GLY A 491 -21.13 1.10 13.37
CA GLY A 491 -21.34 -0.35 13.34
C GLY A 491 -20.12 -1.18 12.92
N ASP A 492 -19.13 -0.59 12.26
CA ASP A 492 -17.95 -1.29 11.74
C ASP A 492 -16.81 -1.43 12.77
N PRO A 493 -16.20 -2.62 12.92
CA PRO A 493 -15.00 -2.82 13.73
C PRO A 493 -13.79 -2.01 13.22
N ARG A 494 -13.26 -1.13 14.08
CA ARG A 494 -12.09 -0.29 13.76
C ARG A 494 -10.81 -0.82 14.37
N SER A 495 -10.86 -1.37 15.59
CA SER A 495 -9.70 -1.94 16.26
C SER A 495 -10.11 -3.05 17.21
N VAL A 496 -9.19 -3.99 17.44
CA VAL A 496 -9.36 -5.05 18.44
C VAL A 496 -8.10 -5.22 19.27
N ALA A 497 -8.22 -5.02 20.58
CA ALA A 497 -7.22 -5.39 21.56
C ALA A 497 -7.58 -6.74 22.19
N SER A 498 -6.55 -7.46 22.61
CA SER A 498 -6.67 -8.77 23.26
C SER A 498 -5.65 -8.83 24.38
N ASN A 499 -6.03 -9.45 25.49
CA ASN A 499 -5.14 -9.67 26.63
C ASN A 499 -4.17 -10.84 26.43
N ARG A 500 -4.24 -11.53 25.29
CA ARG A 500 -3.36 -12.64 24.95
C ARG A 500 -2.02 -12.17 24.37
N GLY A 501 -0.91 -12.60 24.99
CA GLY A 501 0.44 -12.21 24.57
C GLY A 501 0.85 -12.70 23.18
N ASP A 502 0.36 -13.87 22.75
CA ASP A 502 0.56 -14.43 21.41
C ASP A 502 -0.22 -13.68 20.32
N GLU A 503 -1.18 -12.86 20.74
CA GLU A 503 -1.97 -12.00 19.88
C GLU A 503 -1.38 -10.59 19.73
N LEU A 504 -0.22 -10.29 20.31
CA LEU A 504 0.48 -9.03 20.06
C LEU A 504 0.99 -8.97 18.62
N PHE A 505 0.92 -7.81 17.97
CA PHE A 505 1.28 -7.66 16.54
C PHE A 505 2.70 -8.13 16.23
N GLY A 506 3.67 -7.81 17.09
CA GLY A 506 5.05 -8.28 16.94
C GLY A 506 5.16 -9.81 16.97
N GLN A 507 4.52 -10.45 17.95
CA GLN A 507 4.53 -11.91 18.09
C GLN A 507 3.80 -12.60 16.94
N TYR A 508 2.71 -12.01 16.46
CA TYR A 508 2.00 -12.47 15.27
C TYR A 508 2.90 -12.48 14.03
N LEU A 509 3.70 -11.43 13.81
CA LEU A 509 4.63 -11.36 12.68
C LEU A 509 5.71 -12.45 12.79
N VAL A 510 6.25 -12.70 13.99
CA VAL A 510 7.21 -13.79 14.24
C VAL A 510 6.59 -15.16 13.95
N ARG A 511 5.38 -15.42 14.44
CA ARG A 511 4.66 -16.68 14.21
C ARG A 511 4.41 -16.93 12.72
N LYS A 512 4.08 -15.88 11.97
CA LYS A 512 3.91 -15.94 10.52
C LYS A 512 5.25 -15.99 9.76
N ARG A 513 6.38 -16.00 10.46
CA ARG A 513 7.75 -15.97 9.90
C ARG A 513 8.00 -14.78 8.99
N VAL A 514 7.29 -13.67 9.25
CA VAL A 514 7.43 -12.41 8.51
C VAL A 514 8.65 -11.64 9.00
N ILE A 515 8.96 -11.74 10.29
CA ILE A 515 10.19 -11.26 10.93
C ILE A 515 10.71 -12.33 11.89
N SER A 516 11.99 -12.28 12.23
CA SER A 516 12.61 -13.10 13.26
C SER A 516 12.43 -12.50 14.66
N ASN A 517 12.63 -13.32 15.70
CA ASN A 517 12.64 -12.84 17.09
C ASN A 517 13.70 -11.75 17.32
N GLY A 518 14.89 -11.88 16.71
CA GLY A 518 15.95 -10.88 16.83
C GLY A 518 15.56 -9.54 16.23
N GLU A 519 14.92 -9.55 15.06
CA GLU A 519 14.40 -8.33 14.41
C GLU A 519 13.29 -7.68 15.24
N LEU A 520 12.41 -8.46 15.86
CA LEU A 520 11.39 -7.94 16.77
C LEU A 520 12.02 -7.28 18.01
N SER A 521 13.01 -7.93 18.65
CA SER A 521 13.74 -7.36 19.79
C SER A 521 14.42 -6.05 19.43
N MET A 522 15.07 -5.99 18.27
CA MET A 522 15.66 -4.75 17.74
C MET A 522 14.62 -3.65 17.52
N ALA A 523 13.47 -3.99 16.92
CA ALA A 523 12.37 -3.04 16.70
C ALA A 523 11.79 -2.51 18.02
N LEU A 524 11.59 -3.37 19.02
CA LEU A 524 11.11 -2.96 20.35
C LEU A 524 12.11 -2.05 21.07
N ALA A 525 13.42 -2.31 20.95
CA ALA A 525 14.45 -1.43 21.51
C ALA A 525 14.47 -0.03 20.86
N MET A 526 14.13 0.05 19.57
CA MET A 526 14.09 1.31 18.82
C MET A 526 12.76 2.07 18.92
N LEU A 527 11.73 1.46 19.50
CA LEU A 527 10.36 1.99 19.59
C LEU A 527 10.25 3.45 20.11
N PRO A 528 11.04 3.89 21.13
CA PRO A 528 10.99 5.26 21.62
C PRO A 528 11.38 6.32 20.58
N HIS A 529 12.11 5.94 19.53
CA HIS A 529 12.51 6.85 18.46
C HIS A 529 11.41 7.08 17.40
N PHE A 530 10.33 6.31 17.46
CA PHE A 530 9.25 6.30 16.46
C PHE A 530 7.86 6.41 17.10
N ASP A 531 7.73 7.30 18.09
CA ASP A 531 6.46 7.63 18.78
C ASP A 531 5.73 6.40 19.38
N GLY A 532 6.46 5.33 19.72
CA GLY A 532 5.87 4.12 20.29
C GLY A 532 5.15 3.21 19.27
N LYS A 533 5.17 3.55 17.97
CA LYS A 533 4.45 2.79 16.93
C LYS A 533 5.32 1.69 16.35
N LEU A 534 5.00 0.43 16.66
CA LEU A 534 5.76 -0.72 16.16
C LEU A 534 5.73 -0.80 14.62
N GLY A 535 4.59 -0.51 14.00
CA GLY A 535 4.46 -0.50 12.54
C GLY A 535 5.41 0.48 11.85
N ASP A 536 5.46 1.73 12.31
CA ASP A 536 6.38 2.75 11.77
C ASP A 536 7.84 2.41 12.06
N THR A 537 8.12 1.80 13.22
CA THR A 537 9.47 1.32 13.58
C THR A 537 9.97 0.23 12.62
N LEU A 538 9.12 -0.77 12.33
CA LEU A 538 9.44 -1.86 11.40
C LEU A 538 9.71 -1.34 9.98
N VAL A 539 8.97 -0.30 9.56
CA VAL A 539 9.21 0.39 8.29
C VAL A 539 10.53 1.15 8.30
N ALA A 540 10.82 1.91 9.36
CA ALA A 540 12.02 2.71 9.46
C ALA A 540 13.30 1.86 9.48
N LEU A 541 13.24 0.68 10.13
CA LEU A 541 14.31 -0.31 10.14
C LEU A 541 14.41 -1.12 8.83
N LYS A 542 13.55 -0.84 7.84
CA LYS A 542 13.44 -1.56 6.56
C LYS A 542 13.16 -3.06 6.71
N LEU A 543 12.59 -3.47 7.84
CA LEU A 543 12.20 -4.85 8.10
C LEU A 543 10.91 -5.20 7.35
N LEU A 544 9.97 -4.25 7.25
CA LEU A 544 8.74 -4.41 6.49
C LEU A 544 8.38 -3.18 5.68
N ARG A 545 7.63 -3.37 4.61
CA ARG A 545 7.03 -2.25 3.86
C ARG A 545 5.76 -1.76 4.53
N PRO A 546 5.41 -0.46 4.40
CA PRO A 546 4.17 0.11 4.93
C PRO A 546 2.91 -0.69 4.56
N VAL A 547 2.79 -1.11 3.29
CA VAL A 547 1.65 -1.94 2.82
C VAL A 547 1.62 -3.31 3.49
N GLN A 548 2.77 -3.94 3.72
CA GLN A 548 2.85 -5.23 4.42
C GLN A 548 2.40 -5.09 5.88
N VAL A 549 2.85 -4.04 6.57
CA VAL A 549 2.42 -3.74 7.94
C VAL A 549 0.89 -3.61 7.99
N LEU A 550 0.30 -2.81 7.11
CA LEU A 550 -1.15 -2.60 7.09
C LEU A 550 -1.92 -3.88 6.78
N ARG A 551 -1.46 -4.68 5.81
CA ARG A 551 -2.10 -5.97 5.46
C ARG A 551 -2.01 -6.97 6.60
N HIS A 552 -0.84 -7.11 7.22
CA HIS A 552 -0.67 -8.01 8.37
C HIS A 552 -1.50 -7.55 9.57
N LEU A 553 -1.57 -6.24 9.84
CA LEU A 553 -2.40 -5.69 10.90
C LEU A 553 -3.89 -5.96 10.65
N THR A 554 -4.35 -5.68 9.43
CA THR A 554 -5.74 -5.93 9.03
C THR A 554 -6.09 -7.42 9.12
N HIS A 555 -5.20 -8.29 8.64
CA HIS A 555 -5.39 -9.75 8.73
C HIS A 555 -5.41 -10.21 10.19
N GLN A 556 -4.49 -9.74 11.02
CA GLN A 556 -4.45 -10.08 12.43
C GLN A 556 -5.74 -9.67 13.13
N VAL A 557 -6.19 -8.43 12.95
CA VAL A 557 -7.43 -7.94 13.58
C VAL A 557 -8.64 -8.72 13.07
N ARG A 558 -8.72 -9.00 11.76
CA ARG A 558 -9.78 -9.86 11.21
C ARG A 558 -9.76 -11.25 11.84
N GLN A 559 -8.59 -11.88 11.99
CA GLN A 559 -8.49 -13.20 12.64
C GLN A 559 -9.01 -13.15 14.08
N LYS A 560 -8.59 -12.15 14.86
CA LYS A 560 -9.07 -11.97 16.24
C LYS A 560 -10.58 -11.81 16.33
N LEU A 561 -11.18 -11.11 15.37
CA LEU A 561 -12.62 -10.93 15.28
C LEU A 561 -13.33 -12.22 14.87
N LEU A 562 -12.79 -12.96 13.91
CA LEU A 562 -13.38 -14.22 13.46
C LEU A 562 -13.37 -15.29 14.56
N GLU A 563 -12.33 -15.33 15.39
CA GLU A 563 -12.24 -16.25 16.54
C GLU A 563 -13.41 -16.11 17.53
N VAL A 564 -13.95 -14.89 17.68
CA VAL A 564 -15.06 -14.61 18.59
C VAL A 564 -16.32 -15.38 18.21
N PHE A 565 -16.57 -15.56 16.90
CA PHE A 565 -17.77 -16.25 16.45
C PHE A 565 -17.81 -17.71 16.93
N GLY A 566 -16.65 -18.34 17.11
CA GLY A 566 -16.54 -19.69 17.65
C GLY A 566 -16.70 -19.78 19.18
N TRP A 567 -16.97 -18.68 19.87
CA TRP A 567 -17.18 -18.69 21.32
C TRP A 567 -18.58 -19.22 21.65
N ASP A 568 -18.63 -20.39 22.27
CA ASP A 568 -19.87 -21.07 22.67
C ASP A 568 -20.52 -20.44 23.92
N ARG A 569 -19.72 -19.79 24.76
CA ARG A 569 -20.14 -19.10 25.99
C ARG A 569 -19.30 -17.84 26.20
N GLY A 570 -19.88 -16.84 26.86
CA GLY A 570 -19.18 -15.61 27.20
C GLY A 570 -20.14 -14.54 27.74
N ARG A 571 -19.58 -13.38 28.07
CA ARG A 571 -20.33 -12.16 28.40
C ARG A 571 -19.85 -11.05 27.50
N TYR A 572 -20.72 -10.08 27.26
CA TYR A 572 -20.34 -8.87 26.54
C TYR A 572 -20.85 -7.63 27.25
N PHE A 573 -20.19 -6.52 26.97
CA PHE A 573 -20.54 -5.20 27.45
C PHE A 573 -20.35 -4.22 26.31
N PHE A 574 -21.36 -3.39 26.03
CA PHE A 574 -21.24 -2.33 25.03
C PHE A 574 -21.34 -0.96 25.68
N TYR A 575 -20.30 -0.14 25.48
CA TYR A 575 -20.17 1.21 26.01
C TYR A 575 -20.34 2.20 24.86
N ARG A 576 -21.57 2.69 24.67
CA ARG A 576 -21.93 3.61 23.58
C ARG A 576 -21.18 4.94 23.71
N GLY A 577 -20.70 5.47 22.59
CA GLY A 577 -20.03 6.76 22.49
C GLY A 577 -18.59 6.79 23.02
N GLN A 578 -18.09 5.68 23.58
CA GLN A 578 -16.72 5.60 24.06
C GLN A 578 -15.73 5.65 22.88
N ARG A 579 -14.89 6.69 22.88
CA ARG A 579 -13.83 6.87 21.87
C ARG A 579 -12.57 6.16 22.33
N THR A 580 -11.89 5.51 21.39
CA THR A 580 -10.56 4.93 21.63
C THR A 580 -9.57 6.04 22.02
N ALA A 581 -8.82 5.86 23.11
CA ALA A 581 -7.75 6.77 23.53
C ALA A 581 -6.59 6.84 22.52
N CYS A 582 -6.47 5.81 21.66
CA CYS A 582 -5.49 5.74 20.60
C CYS A 582 -6.17 6.00 19.25
N GLY A 583 -5.68 6.97 18.49
CA GLY A 583 -6.14 7.30 17.14
C GLY A 583 -5.79 6.21 16.11
N SER A 584 -6.19 4.95 16.37
CA SER A 584 -6.08 3.88 15.40
C SER A 584 -6.99 4.22 14.24
N ALA A 585 -6.39 4.50 13.10
CA ALA A 585 -7.15 4.65 11.87
C ALA A 585 -7.99 3.38 11.63
N PRO A 586 -9.11 3.49 10.90
CA PRO A 586 -9.96 2.35 10.58
C PRO A 586 -9.14 1.19 10.02
N LEU A 587 -9.63 -0.05 10.05
CA LEU A 587 -9.01 -1.16 9.32
C LEU A 587 -9.75 -1.49 8.01
N GLY A 588 -10.89 -0.83 7.76
CA GLY A 588 -11.71 -1.04 6.57
C GLY A 588 -12.42 -2.40 6.58
N LEU A 589 -12.69 -2.94 7.77
CA LEU A 589 -13.48 -4.14 7.98
C LEU A 589 -14.96 -3.79 7.88
N ASP A 590 -15.70 -4.59 7.13
CA ASP A 590 -17.14 -4.49 6.95
C ASP A 590 -17.81 -5.48 7.91
N ALA A 591 -18.69 -4.99 8.79
CA ALA A 591 -19.30 -5.81 9.83
C ALA A 591 -20.12 -6.97 9.25
N PHE A 592 -20.88 -6.75 8.18
CA PHE A 592 -21.73 -7.77 7.57
C PHE A 592 -20.90 -8.85 6.86
N GLU A 593 -19.86 -8.45 6.15
CA GLU A 593 -18.90 -9.40 5.56
C GLU A 593 -18.19 -10.23 6.64
N LEU A 594 -17.83 -9.60 7.77
CA LEU A 594 -17.20 -10.27 8.90
C LEU A 594 -18.16 -11.29 9.53
N ILE A 595 -19.43 -10.94 9.73
CA ILE A 595 -20.47 -11.84 10.25
C ILE A 595 -20.65 -13.04 9.33
N GLY A 596 -20.82 -12.80 8.03
CA GLY A 596 -20.96 -13.86 7.03
C GLY A 596 -19.75 -14.80 7.03
N THR A 597 -18.54 -14.22 6.99
CA THR A 597 -17.29 -15.01 7.04
C THR A 597 -17.19 -15.81 8.33
N GLY A 598 -17.47 -15.18 9.48
CA GLY A 598 -17.44 -15.82 10.79
C GLY A 598 -18.33 -17.04 10.85
N VAL A 599 -19.59 -16.90 10.43
CA VAL A 599 -20.55 -18.02 10.40
C VAL A 599 -20.12 -19.13 9.43
N SER A 600 -19.57 -18.77 8.25
CA SER A 600 -19.09 -19.74 7.28
C SER A 600 -17.94 -20.63 7.80
N MET A 601 -17.21 -20.17 8.82
CA MET A 601 -16.07 -20.87 9.43
C MET A 601 -16.43 -21.63 10.71
N LEU A 602 -17.67 -21.55 11.20
CA LEU A 602 -18.09 -22.23 12.43
C LEU A 602 -18.03 -23.75 12.27
N ASP A 603 -17.68 -24.44 13.34
CA ASP A 603 -17.81 -25.89 13.43
C ASP A 603 -19.28 -26.28 13.19
N VAL A 604 -19.52 -27.19 12.25
CA VAL A 604 -20.88 -27.60 11.90
C VAL A 604 -21.60 -28.25 13.09
N ALA A 605 -20.87 -28.95 13.98
CA ALA A 605 -21.46 -29.55 15.17
C ALA A 605 -21.99 -28.48 16.14
N LEU A 606 -21.29 -27.35 16.27
CA LEU A 606 -21.77 -26.20 17.04
C LEU A 606 -23.02 -25.59 16.41
N VAL A 607 -23.03 -25.46 15.08
CA VAL A 607 -24.16 -24.92 14.32
C VAL A 607 -25.39 -25.83 14.45
N GLU A 608 -25.23 -27.14 14.31
CA GLU A 608 -26.31 -28.12 14.50
C GLU A 608 -26.87 -28.06 15.92
N ALA A 609 -26.00 -27.98 16.95
CA ALA A 609 -26.43 -27.85 18.33
C ALA A 609 -27.25 -26.57 18.57
N ARG A 610 -26.92 -25.46 17.90
CA ARG A 610 -27.67 -24.19 17.97
C ARG A 610 -28.98 -24.24 17.19
N LEU A 611 -29.01 -24.93 16.06
CA LEU A 611 -30.22 -25.11 15.27
C LEU A 611 -31.17 -26.17 15.83
N ALA A 612 -30.72 -27.00 16.78
CA ALA A 612 -31.47 -28.12 17.36
C ALA A 612 -32.90 -27.73 17.80
N GLU A 613 -33.08 -26.55 18.40
CA GLU A 613 -34.39 -26.07 18.85
C GLU A 613 -35.36 -25.77 17.67
N TYR A 614 -34.83 -25.46 16.48
CA TYR A 614 -35.59 -25.15 15.29
C TYR A 614 -35.91 -26.39 14.42
N HIS A 615 -35.35 -27.57 14.71
CA HIS A 615 -35.53 -28.75 13.85
C HIS A 615 -36.99 -29.10 13.54
N ALA A 616 -37.85 -29.00 14.57
CA ALA A 616 -39.27 -29.28 14.47
C ALA A 616 -40.12 -28.10 13.95
N HIS A 617 -39.51 -26.93 13.72
CA HIS A 617 -40.19 -25.71 13.33
C HIS A 617 -40.23 -25.53 11.81
N HIS A 618 -41.26 -24.83 11.35
CA HIS A 618 -41.34 -24.29 10.00
C HIS A 618 -40.69 -22.91 10.01
N LEU A 619 -39.58 -22.75 9.29
CA LEU A 619 -38.94 -21.46 9.12
C LEU A 619 -39.46 -20.79 7.84
N GLU A 620 -39.72 -19.50 7.93
CA GLU A 620 -40.16 -18.70 6.79
C GLU A 620 -39.44 -17.34 6.74
N PRO A 621 -39.39 -16.69 5.58
CA PRO A 621 -38.69 -15.43 5.42
C PRO A 621 -39.47 -14.30 6.07
N VAL A 622 -38.79 -13.46 6.84
CA VAL A 622 -39.42 -12.29 7.47
C VAL A 622 -39.72 -11.25 6.39
N VAL A 623 -40.97 -10.77 6.33
CA VAL A 623 -41.43 -9.77 5.36
C VAL A 623 -42.05 -8.56 6.07
N PRO A 624 -41.58 -7.32 5.79
CA PRO A 624 -40.43 -7.00 4.95
C PRO A 624 -39.12 -7.49 5.58
N ALA A 625 -38.19 -7.96 4.74
CA ALA A 625 -36.88 -8.39 5.22
C ALA A 625 -36.14 -7.18 5.82
N PRO A 626 -35.52 -7.30 7.00
CA PRO A 626 -34.77 -6.19 7.59
C PRO A 626 -33.66 -5.71 6.65
N MET A 627 -32.98 -6.65 5.98
CA MET A 627 -31.91 -6.38 5.01
C MET A 627 -31.88 -7.45 3.90
N PRO A 628 -31.29 -7.16 2.72
CA PRO A 628 -31.10 -8.18 1.68
C PRO A 628 -30.06 -9.24 2.10
N PRO A 629 -30.30 -10.56 1.85
CA PRO A 629 -29.35 -11.62 2.20
C PRO A 629 -27.95 -11.47 1.57
N GLU A 630 -27.85 -10.74 0.46
CA GLU A 630 -26.59 -10.47 -0.25
C GLU A 630 -25.61 -9.61 0.55
N ILE A 631 -26.09 -8.92 1.60
CA ILE A 631 -25.27 -8.01 2.42
C ILE A 631 -24.07 -8.70 3.08
N PHE A 632 -24.17 -10.00 3.35
CA PHE A 632 -23.10 -10.80 3.96
C PHE A 632 -21.94 -11.14 3.00
N ARG A 633 -22.06 -10.80 1.70
CA ARG A 633 -21.03 -11.02 0.66
C ARG A 633 -20.55 -12.46 0.49
N LEU A 634 -21.39 -13.44 0.78
CA LEU A 634 -21.11 -14.88 0.61
C LEU A 634 -21.58 -15.43 -0.77
N GLY A 635 -21.59 -14.58 -1.79
CA GLY A 635 -22.11 -14.92 -3.11
C GLY A 635 -23.63 -15.18 -3.09
N ARG A 636 -24.10 -16.21 -3.81
CA ARG A 636 -25.53 -16.53 -3.93
C ARG A 636 -26.09 -17.37 -2.78
N LEU A 637 -25.22 -17.92 -1.92
CA LEU A 637 -25.61 -18.89 -0.90
C LEU A 637 -26.65 -18.36 0.11
N PRO A 638 -26.51 -17.14 0.67
CA PRO A 638 -27.52 -16.64 1.60
C PRO A 638 -28.90 -16.52 0.96
N ARG A 639 -28.95 -15.98 -0.27
CA ARG A 639 -30.20 -15.81 -1.03
C ARG A 639 -30.84 -17.15 -1.39
N GLN A 640 -30.05 -18.10 -1.87
CA GLN A 640 -30.53 -19.44 -2.19
C GLN A 640 -31.09 -20.17 -0.97
N THR A 641 -30.44 -20.03 0.20
CA THR A 641 -30.94 -20.61 1.44
C THR A 641 -32.20 -19.91 1.92
N TYR A 642 -32.24 -18.58 1.88
CA TYR A 642 -33.40 -17.76 2.23
C TYR A 642 -34.64 -18.16 1.42
N GLU A 643 -34.51 -18.37 0.11
CA GLU A 643 -35.61 -18.78 -0.78
C GLU A 643 -36.06 -20.24 -0.59
N LYS A 644 -35.22 -21.10 0.00
CA LYS A 644 -35.59 -22.50 0.30
C LYS A 644 -36.48 -22.65 1.53
N HIS A 645 -36.47 -21.67 2.43
CA HIS A 645 -37.32 -21.65 3.63
C HIS A 645 -38.65 -20.99 3.29
N ASP A 646 -39.58 -21.74 2.69
CA ASP A 646 -40.89 -21.27 2.22
C ASP A 646 -42.03 -21.43 3.25
N GLY A 647 -41.70 -21.81 4.49
CA GLY A 647 -42.67 -22.10 5.55
C GLY A 647 -43.47 -23.39 5.37
N GLN A 648 -43.22 -24.19 4.32
CA GLN A 648 -43.97 -25.42 4.03
C GLN A 648 -43.34 -26.66 4.66
N ARG A 649 -42.00 -26.69 4.78
CA ARG A 649 -41.26 -27.83 5.34
C ARG A 649 -40.64 -27.47 6.69
N ARG A 650 -40.56 -28.47 7.58
CA ARG A 650 -39.78 -28.35 8.82
C ARG A 650 -38.30 -28.30 8.49
N LEU A 651 -37.51 -27.64 9.33
CA LEU A 651 -36.06 -27.54 9.14
C LEU A 651 -35.40 -28.92 8.97
N GLU A 652 -35.78 -29.91 9.79
CA GLU A 652 -35.27 -31.29 9.68
C GLU A 652 -35.51 -31.92 8.30
N GLN A 653 -36.64 -31.61 7.66
CA GLN A 653 -37.02 -32.14 6.36
C GLN A 653 -36.21 -31.47 5.24
N LEU A 654 -35.86 -30.19 5.40
CA LEU A 654 -34.97 -29.48 4.48
C LEU A 654 -33.53 -29.97 4.61
N ILE A 655 -33.05 -30.22 5.84
CA ILE A 655 -31.71 -30.79 6.08
C ILE A 655 -31.59 -32.17 5.43
N ALA A 656 -32.64 -33.00 5.53
CA ALA A 656 -32.68 -34.34 4.93
C ALA A 656 -32.58 -34.37 3.38
N LEU A 657 -32.70 -33.21 2.71
CA LEU A 657 -32.50 -33.11 1.25
C LEU A 657 -31.03 -33.12 0.83
N TYR A 658 -30.10 -33.00 1.78
CA TYR A 658 -28.67 -32.92 1.52
C TYR A 658 -27.96 -34.14 2.08
N ASP A 659 -27.11 -34.74 1.24
CA ASP A 659 -26.16 -35.75 1.70
C ASP A 659 -25.14 -35.11 2.66
N PRO A 660 -24.62 -35.87 3.64
CA PRO A 660 -23.54 -35.39 4.51
C PRO A 660 -22.33 -34.91 3.70
N GLY A 661 -21.83 -33.72 4.02
CA GLY A 661 -20.69 -33.09 3.35
C GLY A 661 -20.85 -31.58 3.20
N ASP A 662 -19.96 -30.97 2.43
CA ASP A 662 -19.80 -29.52 2.34
C ASP A 662 -21.09 -28.75 1.99
N ALA A 663 -21.95 -29.34 1.15
CA ALA A 663 -23.22 -28.73 0.75
C ALA A 663 -24.21 -28.65 1.92
N ARG A 664 -24.32 -29.71 2.73
CA ARG A 664 -25.16 -29.75 3.93
C ARG A 664 -24.62 -28.79 4.98
N ASP A 665 -23.32 -28.80 5.23
CA ASP A 665 -22.67 -27.94 6.21
C ASP A 665 -22.85 -26.46 5.85
N SER A 666 -22.70 -26.13 4.58
CA SER A 666 -22.94 -24.79 4.06
C SER A 666 -24.41 -24.37 4.25
N PHE A 667 -25.37 -25.27 3.96
CA PHE A 667 -26.78 -24.99 4.17
C PHE A 667 -27.13 -24.75 5.65
N LEU A 668 -26.58 -25.55 6.56
CA LEU A 668 -26.75 -25.38 8.01
C LEU A 668 -26.20 -24.04 8.49
N ARG A 669 -24.96 -23.70 8.12
CA ARG A 669 -24.34 -22.41 8.44
C ARG A 669 -25.14 -21.23 7.91
N MET A 670 -25.64 -21.31 6.67
CA MET A 670 -26.46 -20.23 6.09
C MET A 670 -27.83 -20.14 6.77
N THR A 671 -28.45 -21.25 7.14
CA THR A 671 -29.71 -21.24 7.89
C THR A 671 -29.50 -20.59 9.26
N TYR A 672 -28.44 -20.97 9.97
CA TYR A 672 -28.06 -20.36 11.25
C TYR A 672 -27.83 -18.86 11.13
N LEU A 673 -27.06 -18.42 10.12
CA LEU A 673 -26.85 -17.00 9.83
C LEU A 673 -28.19 -16.26 9.70
N LEU A 674 -29.08 -16.77 8.85
CA LEU A 674 -30.35 -16.10 8.55
C LEU A 674 -31.31 -16.06 9.75
N VAL A 675 -31.32 -17.09 10.60
CA VAL A 675 -32.12 -17.12 11.84
C VAL A 675 -31.59 -16.09 12.85
N GLU A 676 -30.28 -16.09 13.11
CA GLU A 676 -29.66 -15.19 14.10
C GLU A 676 -29.74 -13.71 13.70
N THR A 677 -29.81 -13.42 12.40
CA THR A 677 -29.97 -12.05 11.89
C THR A 677 -31.43 -11.66 11.64
N GLY A 678 -32.40 -12.48 12.07
CA GLY A 678 -33.83 -12.20 11.94
C GLY A 678 -34.33 -12.13 10.50
N LEU A 679 -33.64 -12.77 9.56
CA LEU A 679 -34.08 -12.92 8.17
C LEU A 679 -35.03 -14.12 8.03
N LEU A 680 -34.87 -15.13 8.87
CA LEU A 680 -35.80 -16.24 9.02
C LEU A 680 -36.42 -16.21 10.43
N ALA A 681 -37.69 -16.55 10.52
CA ALA A 681 -38.40 -16.72 11.79
C ALA A 681 -39.22 -18.01 11.77
N CYS A 682 -39.54 -18.53 12.96
CA CYS A 682 -40.56 -19.57 13.09
C CYS A 682 -41.91 -19.04 12.64
N ARG A 683 -42.58 -19.78 11.78
CA ARG A 683 -43.96 -19.52 11.39
C ARG A 683 -44.85 -19.51 12.64
N ALA A 684 -45.57 -18.41 12.82
CA ALA A 684 -46.43 -18.17 13.98
C ALA A 684 -47.67 -19.08 14.04
#